data_AF-A0A8S1D8H6-F1
#
_entry.id   AF-A0A8S1D8H6-F1
#
_cell.length_a   1.000
_cell.length_b   1.000
_cell.length_c   1.000
_cell.angle_alpha   90.00
_cell.angle_beta   90.00
_cell.angle_gamma   90.00
#
_symmetry.space_group_name_H-M   'P 1'
#
loop_
_entity.id
_entity.type
_entity.pdbx_description
1 polymer ?
#
loop_
_entity_poly.entity_id
_entity_poly.type
_entity_poly.pdbx_seq_one_letter_code
_entity_poly.pdbx_strand_id
1 'polypeptide(L)'
;MVVTDENKKGGKTNPEKDLLKGSKRAAPNRKSPALLAAMRQAKQAHKKASSRDVLVANPYQVAEESKGIVQGATAMISEPRMAEHLCHWDRSYPECPERLTKTVERCKELGLLDRCSTLQPYSASTEDVLAIHTEKLVNLLKGTDKNENWDQLEEISSRYDAIYIHPTTYEMAFLAAGSATKLVEAVCKGEAQNGMALIRPPGHHAMEDAFCGYCFFNNVAVAAKKALDNGWARKVLVVDWDVHHGQATQQQFYSDPRLLYFSVHRYEHGSFWPNLKESDFNFVGAGPGAGCNANVPLNRTGMGDADYLAIFHHLLLPLAHQFAPDLVLVSAGYDSALGDEKGEMNLTPALYAHLTNMLSVLANGKLAILMEGGYCLRSLAESAAHTLRALLGDPCQPLGSLPAPSDSICESIVNTLYSLRPFWDVFKYHPNLKDERADQLKIHFPEVVWKGPDEPPATVFATRDCYPLQSDEFKARVNAKLDSIMNGYDLSFPPHRLGLVYCESMMDHVNEGEMTHVESPKRISTIYERHKEFALLERCLLLQPKKASLDQLKKVHSESHVQRMQNTSLKSSGVLADMAQAFNSIYLNKETFKCAELAAGCVVQAVDSVMTGKCQAAAAIVRPPGHHASASTPCGFCIFNNVAVAAQHALDTYNLERILLLDWDVHHGNGTQEMFKKDPRVLYVSMHRYDNGTFFPANISTQEAEAASADYVGVGQGAGYCVNIPWNKKGMGDPEYLAAFLQVVLPISYQFNPQLVLVSAGFDAAVDDPLGGCKVSPEMYGLMTRWLQGLAGGRLVVALEGGYNVTSISYGFTMCSKALLGDPIASVESTRVAPNQSAIASIRKTQQAHKPHWSCLKFYDYCLPNRDGEVPMGSYDSKTETDELDQAMSSLSLSSSLSPGVSSTQSPVDSDKPSFSEASTSQGISSSAASSPEGETITLDSGEKQKAAGQTLEDYLRELQAVVMKFLFILCN
;
A
#
# COMPACT_ATOMS: atom_id res chain seq x y z
N MET A 1 -17.74 45.87 -44.96
CA MET A 1 -17.38 46.19 -46.36
C MET A 1 -17.41 44.90 -47.16
N VAL A 2 -17.96 44.93 -48.37
CA VAL A 2 -18.01 43.79 -49.30
C VAL A 2 -16.79 43.82 -50.19
N VAL A 3 -16.09 42.69 -50.35
CA VAL A 3 -15.33 42.37 -51.58
C VAL A 3 -15.58 40.91 -51.92
N THR A 4 -16.03 40.69 -53.15
CA THR A 4 -16.25 39.40 -53.80
C THR A 4 -14.99 38.96 -54.55
N ASP A 5 -14.84 37.66 -54.83
CA ASP A 5 -14.48 37.28 -56.20
C ASP A 5 -14.96 35.87 -56.59
N GLU A 6 -15.22 35.68 -57.89
CA GLU A 6 -15.80 34.45 -58.45
C GLU A 6 -14.87 33.71 -59.44
N ASN A 7 -15.25 32.46 -59.76
CA ASN A 7 -15.04 31.77 -61.04
C ASN A 7 -13.62 31.33 -61.45
N LYS A 8 -13.48 30.01 -61.64
CA LYS A 8 -13.66 29.44 -63.01
C LYS A 8 -13.93 27.94 -63.03
N LYS A 9 -14.84 27.54 -63.93
CA LYS A 9 -15.15 26.14 -64.29
C LYS A 9 -14.17 25.61 -65.35
N GLY A 10 -14.01 24.29 -65.41
CA GLY A 10 -13.34 23.59 -66.51
C GLY A 10 -13.72 22.11 -66.56
N GLY A 11 -14.82 21.77 -67.24
CA GLY A 11 -15.21 20.39 -67.52
C GLY A 11 -14.99 20.02 -68.98
N LYS A 12 -14.72 18.73 -69.26
CA LYS A 12 -14.76 18.15 -70.61
C LYS A 12 -15.45 16.78 -70.62
N THR A 13 -16.31 16.61 -71.60
CA THR A 13 -16.96 15.37 -72.09
C THR A 13 -16.00 14.62 -73.05
N ASN A 14 -16.24 13.43 -73.65
CA ASN A 14 -17.43 12.59 -73.91
C ASN A 14 -16.97 11.08 -74.12
N PRO A 15 -17.74 10.10 -74.68
CA PRO A 15 -17.63 8.68 -74.27
C PRO A 15 -17.39 7.66 -75.44
N GLU A 16 -17.74 6.37 -75.24
CA GLU A 16 -17.72 5.22 -76.18
C GLU A 16 -16.32 4.58 -76.46
N LYS A 17 -16.14 3.26 -76.74
CA LYS A 17 -17.07 2.15 -77.02
C LYS A 17 -16.46 0.74 -76.77
N ASP A 18 -17.33 -0.20 -76.38
CA ASP A 18 -17.43 -1.65 -76.73
C ASP A 18 -16.36 -2.76 -76.51
N LEU A 19 -16.89 -3.88 -75.94
CA LEU A 19 -16.67 -5.32 -76.23
C LEU A 19 -15.32 -6.04 -75.97
N LEU A 20 -15.33 -6.97 -75.01
CA LEU A 20 -15.24 -8.44 -75.27
C LEU A 20 -15.54 -9.32 -74.03
N LYS A 21 -15.70 -10.63 -74.24
CA LYS A 21 -16.42 -11.57 -73.34
C LYS A 21 -15.55 -12.29 -72.29
N GLY A 22 -16.07 -12.34 -71.06
CA GLY A 22 -16.29 -13.60 -70.32
C GLY A 22 -15.17 -14.22 -69.46
N SER A 23 -15.36 -14.19 -68.14
CA SER A 23 -15.21 -15.39 -67.28
C SER A 23 -15.95 -15.21 -65.94
N LYS A 24 -16.27 -16.32 -65.27
CA LYS A 24 -17.16 -16.39 -64.09
C LYS A 24 -16.51 -15.80 -62.83
N ARG A 25 -17.23 -14.94 -62.09
CA ARG A 25 -16.99 -14.66 -60.66
C ARG A 25 -18.31 -14.55 -59.89
N ALA A 26 -18.27 -14.98 -58.63
CA ALA A 26 -19.43 -15.15 -57.77
C ALA A 26 -20.08 -13.83 -57.32
N ALA A 27 -21.35 -13.89 -56.90
CA ALA A 27 -22.11 -12.73 -56.49
C ALA A 27 -21.57 -12.09 -55.18
N PRO A 28 -21.59 -10.74 -55.05
CA PRO A 28 -21.19 -10.07 -53.83
C PRO A 28 -22.25 -10.22 -52.74
N ASN A 29 -21.80 -10.59 -51.53
CA ASN A 29 -22.66 -10.87 -50.39
C ASN A 29 -23.42 -9.59 -49.95
N ARG A 30 -24.74 -9.53 -50.19
CA ARG A 30 -25.57 -8.39 -49.77
C ARG A 30 -25.69 -8.40 -48.25
N LYS A 31 -25.07 -7.41 -47.60
CA LYS A 31 -25.24 -7.16 -46.15
C LYS A 31 -26.72 -7.03 -45.80
N SER A 32 -27.15 -7.74 -44.75
CA SER A 32 -28.57 -7.78 -44.36
C SER A 32 -29.09 -6.39 -43.96
N PRO A 33 -30.41 -6.13 -44.07
CA PRO A 33 -31.00 -4.88 -43.60
C PRO A 33 -30.72 -4.60 -42.11
N ALA A 34 -30.70 -5.66 -41.29
CA ALA A 34 -30.32 -5.59 -39.88
C ALA A 34 -28.87 -5.13 -39.69
N LEU A 35 -27.92 -5.66 -40.47
CA LEU A 35 -26.51 -5.22 -40.40
C LEU A 35 -26.36 -3.77 -40.89
N LEU A 36 -27.11 -3.34 -41.91
CA LEU A 36 -27.12 -1.95 -42.37
C LEU A 36 -27.77 -0.99 -41.34
N ALA A 37 -28.80 -1.44 -40.62
CA ALA A 37 -29.40 -0.69 -39.51
C ALA A 37 -28.44 -0.58 -38.33
N ALA A 38 -27.79 -1.68 -37.92
CA ALA A 38 -26.76 -1.70 -36.88
C ALA A 38 -25.56 -0.81 -37.26
N MET A 39 -25.09 -0.84 -38.50
CA MET A 39 -24.02 0.06 -38.98
C MET A 39 -24.46 1.53 -39.03
N ARG A 40 -25.75 1.82 -39.25
CA ARG A 40 -26.31 3.18 -39.16
C ARG A 40 -26.43 3.65 -37.70
N GLN A 41 -26.90 2.80 -36.80
CA GLN A 41 -26.93 3.08 -35.37
C GLN A 41 -25.51 3.27 -34.81
N ALA A 42 -24.56 2.42 -35.17
CA ALA A 42 -23.15 2.58 -34.83
C ALA A 42 -22.59 3.91 -35.36
N LYS A 43 -22.87 4.29 -36.63
CA LYS A 43 -22.48 5.60 -37.15
C LYS A 43 -23.16 6.77 -36.44
N GLN A 44 -24.43 6.66 -36.04
CA GLN A 44 -25.14 7.71 -35.30
C GLN A 44 -24.65 7.80 -33.84
N ALA A 45 -24.31 6.68 -33.20
CA ALA A 45 -23.64 6.65 -31.90
C ALA A 45 -22.25 7.30 -32.00
N HIS A 46 -21.46 6.97 -33.03
CA HIS A 46 -20.17 7.61 -33.28
C HIS A 46 -20.30 9.13 -33.56
N LYS A 47 -21.37 9.55 -34.24
CA LYS A 47 -21.64 10.97 -34.53
C LYS A 47 -22.16 11.73 -33.30
N LYS A 48 -22.91 11.08 -32.40
CA LYS A 48 -23.28 11.62 -31.08
C LYS A 48 -22.09 11.66 -30.13
N ALA A 49 -21.17 10.69 -30.21
CA ALA A 49 -19.92 10.70 -29.47
C ALA A 49 -18.98 11.83 -29.96
N SER A 50 -18.91 12.06 -31.28
CA SER A 50 -18.15 13.18 -31.86
C SER A 50 -18.90 14.53 -31.86
N SER A 51 -20.06 14.61 -31.21
CA SER A 51 -20.85 15.85 -31.06
C SER A 51 -21.30 16.11 -29.63
N ARG A 52 -20.67 15.47 -28.65
CA ARG A 52 -20.48 16.13 -27.36
C ARG A 52 -19.44 17.21 -27.61
N ASP A 53 -19.74 18.44 -27.20
CA ASP A 53 -18.70 19.46 -27.09
C ASP A 53 -17.56 18.85 -26.26
N VAL A 54 -16.35 18.84 -26.83
CA VAL A 54 -15.16 18.41 -26.09
C VAL A 54 -14.83 19.54 -25.14
N LEU A 55 -15.55 19.57 -24.02
CA LEU A 55 -15.05 20.16 -22.78
C LEU A 55 -13.73 19.47 -22.50
N VAL A 56 -12.64 20.15 -22.85
CA VAL A 56 -11.30 19.76 -22.44
C VAL A 56 -11.32 19.77 -20.92
N ALA A 57 -11.33 18.59 -20.31
CA ALA A 57 -11.34 18.47 -18.86
C ALA A 57 -10.11 19.20 -18.32
N ASN A 58 -10.34 20.20 -17.47
CA ASN A 58 -9.27 20.97 -16.87
C ASN A 58 -8.45 20.03 -15.96
N PRO A 59 -7.18 19.73 -16.26
CA PRO A 59 -6.41 18.74 -15.51
C PRO A 59 -6.07 19.21 -14.08
N TYR A 60 -6.39 20.46 -13.73
CA TYR A 60 -6.23 21.03 -12.40
C TYR A 60 -7.56 21.20 -11.64
N GLN A 61 -8.68 20.74 -12.19
CA GLN A 61 -10.00 20.95 -11.60
C GLN A 61 -10.09 20.30 -10.21
N VAL A 62 -9.63 19.06 -10.06
CA VAL A 62 -9.67 18.32 -8.79
C VAL A 62 -8.81 19.01 -7.73
N ALA A 63 -7.59 19.43 -8.08
CA ALA A 63 -6.73 20.25 -7.24
C ALA A 63 -7.40 21.57 -6.80
N GLU A 64 -8.04 22.33 -7.69
CA GLU A 64 -8.75 23.58 -7.33
C GLU A 64 -9.99 23.32 -6.46
N GLU A 65 -10.75 22.26 -6.71
CA GLU A 65 -11.88 21.84 -5.87
C GLU A 65 -11.42 21.42 -4.45
N SER A 66 -10.19 20.92 -4.30
CA SER A 66 -9.60 20.56 -3.00
C SER A 66 -9.18 21.76 -2.12
N LYS A 67 -9.28 23.00 -2.63
CA LYS A 67 -8.79 24.22 -1.98
C LYS A 67 -9.28 24.41 -0.54
N GLY A 68 -10.57 24.17 -0.30
CA GLY A 68 -11.18 24.26 1.04
C GLY A 68 -11.17 22.95 1.83
N ILE A 69 -10.69 21.84 1.26
CA ILE A 69 -10.68 20.53 1.91
C ILE A 69 -9.45 20.44 2.81
N VAL A 70 -9.64 20.30 4.12
CA VAL A 70 -8.56 20.15 5.10
C VAL A 70 -8.74 18.89 5.94
N GLN A 71 -7.71 18.45 6.66
CA GLN A 71 -7.85 17.34 7.62
C GLN A 71 -8.99 17.63 8.62
N GLY A 72 -10.09 16.86 8.53
CA GLY A 72 -11.19 16.92 9.49
C GLY A 72 -10.90 16.13 10.77
N ALA A 73 -11.87 16.12 11.69
CA ALA A 73 -11.73 15.44 12.97
C ALA A 73 -11.72 13.91 12.85
N THR A 74 -10.96 13.24 13.72
CA THR A 74 -11.06 11.80 13.98
C THR A 74 -12.19 11.55 14.98
N ALA A 75 -13.18 10.77 14.59
CA ALA A 75 -14.25 10.33 15.47
C ALA A 75 -13.81 9.14 16.34
N MET A 76 -14.35 9.07 17.55
CA MET A 76 -14.15 7.95 18.46
C MET A 76 -15.51 7.52 19.03
N ILE A 77 -15.78 6.21 19.04
CA ILE A 77 -16.96 5.64 19.68
C ILE A 77 -16.59 4.41 20.50
N SER A 78 -17.06 4.37 21.74
CA SER A 78 -16.90 3.23 22.65
C SER A 78 -17.92 3.36 23.79
N GLU A 79 -18.33 2.23 24.36
CA GLU A 79 -19.29 2.17 25.47
C GLU A 79 -18.73 1.24 26.56
N PRO A 80 -18.48 1.73 27.79
CA PRO A 80 -18.03 0.89 28.90
C PRO A 80 -18.97 -0.28 29.22
N ARG A 81 -20.29 -0.15 29.03
CA ARG A 81 -21.25 -1.24 29.25
C ARG A 81 -21.02 -2.47 28.34
N MET A 82 -20.33 -2.31 27.21
CA MET A 82 -19.91 -3.47 26.39
C MET A 82 -18.96 -4.41 27.14
N ALA A 83 -18.34 -3.97 28.25
CA ALA A 83 -17.57 -4.81 29.16
C ALA A 83 -18.45 -5.73 30.05
N GLU A 84 -19.77 -5.53 30.09
CA GLU A 84 -20.70 -6.40 30.86
C GLU A 84 -20.95 -7.75 30.19
N HIS A 85 -20.71 -7.87 28.88
CA HIS A 85 -20.79 -9.14 28.15
C HIS A 85 -19.54 -10.00 28.48
N LEU A 86 -19.71 -11.11 29.20
CA LEU A 86 -18.60 -12.00 29.60
C LEU A 86 -19.04 -13.46 29.70
N CYS A 87 -18.09 -14.38 29.52
CA CYS A 87 -18.34 -15.82 29.68
C CYS A 87 -18.47 -16.15 31.18
N HIS A 88 -19.63 -16.64 31.61
CA HIS A 88 -19.89 -16.92 33.02
C HIS A 88 -19.23 -18.23 33.51
N TRP A 89 -19.19 -19.23 32.63
CA TRP A 89 -18.77 -20.59 32.94
C TRP A 89 -17.28 -20.86 32.69
N ASP A 90 -16.59 -20.01 31.91
CA ASP A 90 -15.15 -20.07 31.66
C ASP A 90 -14.54 -18.67 31.87
N ARG A 91 -13.75 -18.51 32.94
CA ARG A 91 -13.09 -17.24 33.28
C ARG A 91 -11.82 -16.97 32.47
N SER A 92 -11.35 -17.97 31.75
CA SER A 92 -10.17 -17.95 30.88
C SER A 92 -10.53 -17.74 29.42
N TYR A 93 -11.81 -17.53 29.12
CA TYR A 93 -12.29 -17.37 27.75
C TYR A 93 -11.61 -16.16 27.06
N PRO A 94 -10.96 -16.34 25.89
CA PRO A 94 -10.13 -15.29 25.29
C PRO A 94 -10.89 -14.02 24.93
N GLU A 95 -12.14 -14.14 24.45
CA GLU A 95 -12.99 -12.98 24.23
C GLU A 95 -13.58 -12.50 25.57
N CYS A 96 -12.92 -11.52 26.18
CA CYS A 96 -13.19 -11.03 27.53
C CYS A 96 -13.33 -9.48 27.60
N PRO A 97 -13.95 -8.95 28.67
CA PRO A 97 -14.10 -7.51 28.90
C PRO A 97 -12.80 -6.71 28.83
N GLU A 98 -11.70 -7.29 29.30
CA GLU A 98 -10.37 -6.67 29.35
C GLU A 98 -9.86 -6.22 27.98
N ARG A 99 -10.30 -6.87 26.90
CA ARG A 99 -9.96 -6.49 25.51
C ARG A 99 -10.36 -5.03 25.22
N LEU A 100 -11.57 -4.65 25.63
CA LEU A 100 -12.07 -3.29 25.48
C LEU A 100 -11.42 -2.35 26.51
N THR A 101 -11.43 -2.73 27.79
CA THR A 101 -11.00 -1.80 28.85
C THR A 101 -9.51 -1.47 28.77
N LYS A 102 -8.64 -2.45 28.51
CA LYS A 102 -7.19 -2.22 28.34
C LYS A 102 -6.89 -1.36 27.11
N THR A 103 -7.65 -1.53 26.03
CA THR A 103 -7.49 -0.72 24.82
C THR A 103 -7.90 0.74 25.04
N VAL A 104 -9.03 0.97 25.71
CA VAL A 104 -9.50 2.31 26.10
C VAL A 104 -8.53 2.96 27.09
N GLU A 105 -8.07 2.22 28.11
CA GLU A 105 -7.05 2.67 29.05
C GLU A 105 -5.78 3.11 28.32
N ARG A 106 -5.26 2.30 27.40
CA ARG A 106 -4.03 2.62 26.67
C ARG A 106 -4.17 3.83 25.76
N CYS A 107 -5.31 3.97 25.08
CA CYS A 107 -5.60 5.18 24.29
C CYS A 107 -5.70 6.44 25.17
N LYS A 108 -6.14 6.29 26.42
CA LYS A 108 -6.20 7.38 27.41
C LYS A 108 -4.83 7.72 28.00
N GLU A 109 -4.00 6.73 28.33
CA GLU A 109 -2.61 6.92 28.78
C GLU A 109 -1.79 7.76 27.80
N LEU A 110 -1.99 7.53 26.50
CA LEU A 110 -1.32 8.25 25.42
C LEU A 110 -2.02 9.57 25.02
N GLY A 111 -3.08 9.98 25.74
CA GLY A 111 -3.81 11.23 25.48
C GLY A 111 -4.52 11.28 24.12
N LEU A 112 -4.81 10.12 23.50
CA LEU A 112 -5.38 10.05 22.16
C LEU A 112 -6.88 10.36 22.17
N LEU A 113 -7.60 9.90 23.19
CA LEU A 113 -9.05 10.09 23.32
C LEU A 113 -9.42 11.58 23.42
N ASP A 114 -8.63 12.37 24.14
CA ASP A 114 -8.83 13.82 24.34
C ASP A 114 -8.67 14.63 23.04
N ARG A 115 -8.09 14.02 21.99
CA ARG A 115 -7.88 14.60 20.66
C ARG A 115 -8.95 14.18 19.65
N CYS A 116 -9.83 13.27 20.02
CA CYS A 116 -10.89 12.75 19.16
C CYS A 116 -12.22 13.48 19.38
N SER A 117 -13.08 13.47 18.37
CA SER A 117 -14.49 13.84 18.51
C SER A 117 -15.30 12.63 18.97
N THR A 118 -15.70 12.62 20.24
CA THR A 118 -16.49 11.52 20.82
C THR A 118 -17.91 11.50 20.26
N LEU A 119 -18.26 10.42 19.57
CA LEU A 119 -19.63 10.12 19.16
C LEU A 119 -20.36 9.40 20.29
N GLN A 120 -21.68 9.61 20.38
CA GLN A 120 -22.51 8.88 21.34
C GLN A 120 -22.75 7.43 20.84
N PRO A 121 -22.59 6.42 21.70
CA PRO A 121 -23.02 5.04 21.42
C PRO A 121 -24.46 4.99 20.92
N TYR A 122 -24.73 4.12 19.94
CA TYR A 122 -26.04 3.96 19.32
C TYR A 122 -26.40 2.48 19.21
N SER A 123 -27.58 2.09 19.65
CA SER A 123 -28.13 0.77 19.38
C SER A 123 -28.69 0.73 17.97
N ALA A 124 -28.31 -0.26 17.17
CA ALA A 124 -28.83 -0.45 15.82
C ALA A 124 -30.36 -0.52 15.84
N SER A 125 -31.02 -0.08 14.76
CA SER A 125 -32.43 -0.43 14.60
C SER A 125 -32.57 -1.91 14.27
N THR A 126 -33.71 -2.53 14.62
CA THR A 126 -33.98 -3.91 14.22
C THR A 126 -34.00 -4.05 12.69
N GLU A 127 -34.43 -3.01 11.96
CA GLU A 127 -34.38 -2.97 10.49
C GLU A 127 -32.94 -3.06 9.94
N ASP A 128 -31.98 -2.35 10.56
CA ASP A 128 -30.56 -2.41 10.15
C ASP A 128 -29.97 -3.81 10.33
N VAL A 129 -30.30 -4.48 11.44
CA VAL A 129 -29.84 -5.85 11.72
C VAL A 129 -30.52 -6.86 10.80
N LEU A 130 -31.82 -6.71 10.54
CA LEU A 130 -32.59 -7.55 9.62
C LEU A 130 -32.22 -7.37 8.13
N ALA A 131 -31.44 -6.34 7.78
CA ALA A 131 -30.87 -6.19 6.45
C ALA A 131 -29.70 -7.17 6.16
N ILE A 132 -29.23 -7.87 7.20
CA ILE A 132 -28.12 -8.85 7.17
C ILE A 132 -28.53 -10.21 7.77
N HIS A 133 -29.30 -10.21 8.87
CA HIS A 133 -29.60 -11.40 9.66
C HIS A 133 -31.08 -11.76 9.64
N THR A 134 -31.40 -13.04 9.83
CA THR A 134 -32.78 -13.50 9.91
C THR A 134 -33.50 -13.02 11.17
N GLU A 135 -34.82 -12.83 11.06
CA GLU A 135 -35.69 -12.55 12.21
C GLU A 135 -35.67 -13.69 13.25
N LYS A 136 -35.46 -14.94 12.80
CA LYS A 136 -35.23 -16.12 13.65
C LYS A 136 -34.04 -15.90 14.59
N LEU A 137 -32.88 -15.51 14.05
CA LEU A 137 -31.66 -15.31 14.83
C LEU A 137 -31.79 -14.14 15.83
N VAL A 138 -32.37 -13.02 15.37
CA VAL A 138 -32.60 -11.83 16.22
C VAL A 138 -33.55 -12.16 17.38
N ASN A 139 -34.65 -12.88 17.11
CA ASN A 139 -35.61 -13.27 18.15
C ASN A 139 -35.05 -14.33 19.11
N LEU A 140 -34.16 -15.22 18.65
CA LEU A 140 -33.44 -16.15 19.53
C LEU A 140 -32.58 -15.39 20.55
N LEU A 141 -31.74 -14.45 20.09
CA LEU A 141 -30.88 -13.66 20.98
C LEU A 141 -31.72 -12.79 21.94
N LYS A 142 -32.82 -12.23 21.45
CA LYS A 142 -33.79 -11.48 22.27
C LYS A 142 -34.42 -12.34 23.37
N GLY A 143 -34.62 -13.63 23.12
CA GLY A 143 -35.09 -14.59 24.11
C GLY A 143 -34.09 -14.86 25.26
N THR A 144 -32.82 -14.48 25.10
CA THR A 144 -31.79 -14.57 26.14
C THR A 144 -31.55 -13.26 26.91
N ASP A 145 -32.18 -12.15 26.49
CA ASP A 145 -32.05 -10.85 27.17
C ASP A 145 -32.48 -10.96 28.64
N LYS A 146 -31.57 -10.57 29.55
CA LYS A 146 -31.77 -10.60 31.02
C LYS A 146 -32.08 -11.99 31.61
N ASN A 147 -31.81 -13.08 30.88
CA ASN A 147 -32.01 -14.43 31.38
C ASN A 147 -30.83 -14.89 32.25
N GLU A 148 -31.00 -14.95 33.57
CA GLU A 148 -29.96 -15.38 34.52
C GLU A 148 -29.85 -16.91 34.68
N ASN A 149 -30.55 -17.70 33.85
CA ASN A 149 -30.43 -19.16 33.84
C ASN A 149 -29.18 -19.61 33.07
N TRP A 150 -28.04 -19.66 33.76
CA TRP A 150 -26.74 -19.98 33.16
C TRP A 150 -26.68 -21.33 32.45
N ASP A 151 -27.31 -22.38 33.00
CA ASP A 151 -27.34 -23.70 32.37
C ASP A 151 -28.05 -23.65 31.00
N GLN A 152 -29.15 -22.90 30.91
CA GLN A 152 -29.87 -22.67 29.65
C GLN A 152 -29.07 -21.80 28.67
N LEU A 153 -28.36 -20.77 29.16
CA LEU A 153 -27.51 -19.95 28.29
C LEU A 153 -26.32 -20.76 27.74
N GLU A 154 -25.72 -21.63 28.54
CA GLU A 154 -24.65 -22.55 28.11
C GLU A 154 -25.19 -23.57 27.09
N GLU A 155 -26.39 -24.12 27.30
CA GLU A 155 -27.06 -25.05 26.38
C GLU A 155 -27.50 -24.41 25.04
N ILE A 156 -27.76 -23.10 25.01
CA ILE A 156 -27.98 -22.37 23.74
C ILE A 156 -26.62 -22.07 23.09
N SER A 157 -25.62 -21.67 23.88
CA SER A 157 -24.28 -21.33 23.39
C SER A 157 -23.59 -22.52 22.73
N SER A 158 -23.72 -23.72 23.31
CA SER A 158 -23.13 -24.96 22.79
C SER A 158 -23.68 -25.40 21.43
N ARG A 159 -24.71 -24.75 20.88
CA ARG A 159 -25.24 -25.03 19.53
C ARG A 159 -24.52 -24.26 18.42
N TYR A 160 -23.61 -23.35 18.80
CA TYR A 160 -22.91 -22.44 17.89
C TYR A 160 -21.41 -22.49 18.13
N ASP A 161 -20.63 -22.44 17.05
CA ASP A 161 -19.19 -22.58 17.14
C ASP A 161 -18.54 -21.34 17.77
N ALA A 162 -17.71 -21.57 18.79
CA ALA A 162 -17.02 -20.54 19.57
C ALA A 162 -17.93 -19.39 20.06
N ILE A 163 -19.05 -19.71 20.72
CA ILE A 163 -20.00 -18.73 21.26
C ILE A 163 -20.20 -18.89 22.78
N TYR A 164 -20.45 -17.75 23.45
CA TYR A 164 -21.00 -17.71 24.81
C TYR A 164 -22.08 -16.62 24.93
N ILE A 165 -23.21 -16.93 25.56
CA ILE A 165 -24.30 -15.98 25.78
C ILE A 165 -24.32 -15.53 27.25
N HIS A 166 -24.49 -14.24 27.44
CA HIS A 166 -24.62 -13.55 28.72
C HIS A 166 -25.97 -12.79 28.74
N PRO A 167 -26.60 -12.54 29.91
CA PRO A 167 -27.83 -11.74 30.02
C PRO A 167 -27.82 -10.39 29.28
N THR A 168 -26.65 -9.80 29.04
CA THR A 168 -26.49 -8.51 28.33
C THR A 168 -26.09 -8.66 26.85
N THR A 169 -25.84 -9.86 26.34
CA THR A 169 -25.35 -10.07 24.95
C THR A 169 -26.27 -9.43 23.91
N TYR A 170 -27.58 -9.55 24.07
CA TYR A 170 -28.56 -8.97 23.15
C TYR A 170 -28.41 -7.44 23.04
N GLU A 171 -28.40 -6.73 24.17
CA GLU A 171 -28.24 -5.27 24.17
C GLU A 171 -26.86 -4.86 23.63
N MET A 172 -25.80 -5.55 24.03
CA MET A 172 -24.43 -5.21 23.63
C MET A 172 -24.14 -5.49 22.15
N ALA A 173 -24.69 -6.56 21.57
CA ALA A 173 -24.58 -6.84 20.14
C ALA A 173 -25.30 -5.76 19.30
N PHE A 174 -26.50 -5.33 19.70
CA PHE A 174 -27.19 -4.20 19.08
C PHE A 174 -26.41 -2.90 19.19
N LEU A 175 -25.76 -2.67 20.33
CA LEU A 175 -24.97 -1.47 20.61
C LEU A 175 -23.63 -1.44 19.86
N ALA A 176 -23.00 -2.60 19.63
CA ALA A 176 -21.80 -2.75 18.81
C ALA A 176 -22.12 -2.43 17.33
N ALA A 177 -23.11 -3.10 16.75
CA ALA A 177 -23.51 -2.91 15.36
C ALA A 177 -24.00 -1.47 15.08
N GLY A 178 -24.76 -0.89 16.02
CA GLY A 178 -25.23 0.48 15.89
C GLY A 178 -24.11 1.52 16.07
N SER A 179 -23.13 1.27 16.93
CA SER A 179 -21.97 2.15 17.10
C SER A 179 -21.04 2.13 15.89
N ALA A 180 -20.79 0.95 15.30
CA ALA A 180 -20.12 0.83 14.00
C ALA A 180 -20.84 1.63 12.92
N THR A 181 -22.16 1.42 12.81
CA THR A 181 -23.03 2.14 11.87
C THR A 181 -23.02 3.66 12.08
N LYS A 182 -23.00 4.13 13.33
CA LYS A 182 -23.00 5.56 13.68
C LYS A 182 -21.67 6.24 13.34
N LEU A 183 -20.55 5.54 13.51
CA LEU A 183 -19.23 6.00 13.04
C LEU A 183 -19.21 6.13 11.51
N VAL A 184 -19.68 5.09 10.80
CA VAL A 184 -19.72 5.09 9.33
C VAL A 184 -20.62 6.19 8.79
N GLU A 185 -21.77 6.44 9.42
CA GLU A 185 -22.65 7.58 9.09
C GLU A 185 -21.89 8.92 9.21
N ALA A 186 -21.22 9.17 10.34
CA ALA A 186 -20.50 10.41 10.60
C ALA A 186 -19.36 10.65 9.58
N VAL A 187 -18.59 9.59 9.26
CA VAL A 187 -17.51 9.64 8.25
C VAL A 187 -18.07 9.88 6.84
N CYS A 188 -19.18 9.23 6.47
CA CYS A 188 -19.76 9.42 5.14
C CYS A 188 -20.33 10.83 4.94
N LYS A 189 -21.00 11.36 5.97
CA LYS A 189 -21.59 12.71 5.99
C LYS A 189 -20.56 13.84 6.13
N GLY A 190 -19.31 13.54 6.47
CA GLY A 190 -18.28 14.54 6.73
C GLY A 190 -18.41 15.23 8.10
N GLU A 191 -19.18 14.65 9.03
CA GLU A 191 -19.18 15.03 10.45
C GLU A 191 -17.83 14.67 11.10
N ALA A 192 -17.18 13.63 10.59
CA ALA A 192 -15.79 13.27 10.86
C ALA A 192 -15.07 12.95 9.54
N GLN A 193 -13.74 13.06 9.54
CA GLN A 193 -12.89 12.64 8.41
C GLN A 193 -12.71 11.12 8.39
N ASN A 194 -12.41 10.57 9.55
CA ASN A 194 -12.13 9.16 9.80
C ASN A 194 -12.52 8.84 11.25
N GLY A 195 -12.36 7.59 11.70
CA GLY A 195 -12.51 7.29 13.12
C GLY A 195 -12.40 5.83 13.49
N MET A 196 -12.57 5.56 14.79
CA MET A 196 -12.42 4.23 15.38
C MET A 196 -13.60 3.89 16.29
N ALA A 197 -14.07 2.66 16.18
CA ALA A 197 -15.09 2.05 17.04
C ALA A 197 -14.44 0.95 17.89
N LEU A 198 -14.20 1.23 19.17
CA LEU A 198 -13.81 0.21 20.15
C LEU A 198 -15.10 -0.41 20.70
N ILE A 199 -15.49 -1.53 20.09
CA ILE A 199 -16.76 -2.21 20.30
C ILE A 199 -16.56 -3.69 20.61
N ARG A 200 -17.49 -4.27 21.35
CA ARG A 200 -17.63 -5.74 21.49
C ARG A 200 -19.08 -6.09 21.84
N PRO A 201 -19.60 -7.27 21.45
CA PRO A 201 -18.93 -8.37 20.74
C PRO A 201 -18.46 -8.01 19.31
N PRO A 202 -17.49 -8.77 18.74
CA PRO A 202 -17.06 -8.65 17.34
C PRO A 202 -18.18 -9.05 16.37
N GLY A 203 -17.94 -8.91 15.06
CA GLY A 203 -18.96 -9.07 14.03
C GLY A 203 -18.61 -9.90 12.79
N HIS A 204 -17.38 -9.89 12.28
CA HIS A 204 -17.08 -10.41 10.93
C HIS A 204 -17.39 -11.90 10.66
N HIS A 205 -17.60 -12.72 11.69
CA HIS A 205 -18.04 -14.13 11.58
C HIS A 205 -19.55 -14.35 11.71
N ALA A 206 -20.35 -13.35 12.12
CA ALA A 206 -21.79 -13.54 12.36
C ALA A 206 -22.56 -13.76 11.06
N MET A 207 -23.12 -14.96 10.90
CA MET A 207 -23.80 -15.43 9.69
C MET A 207 -25.23 -14.89 9.59
N GLU A 208 -25.87 -15.03 8.42
CA GLU A 208 -27.29 -14.65 8.23
C GLU A 208 -28.23 -15.38 9.21
N ASP A 209 -28.00 -16.69 9.44
CA ASP A 209 -28.86 -17.57 10.27
C ASP A 209 -28.23 -17.99 11.62
N ALA A 210 -26.93 -17.79 11.83
CA ALA A 210 -26.18 -18.36 12.96
C ALA A 210 -25.17 -17.40 13.60
N PHE A 211 -24.99 -17.54 14.93
CA PHE A 211 -23.84 -16.97 15.64
C PHE A 211 -22.59 -17.83 15.38
N CYS A 212 -21.41 -17.22 15.35
CA CYS A 212 -20.14 -17.93 15.13
C CYS A 212 -18.97 -17.07 15.60
N GLY A 213 -17.91 -17.66 16.17
CA GLY A 213 -16.63 -16.97 16.38
C GLY A 213 -16.73 -15.72 17.25
N TYR A 214 -17.41 -15.81 18.39
CA TYR A 214 -17.75 -14.69 19.29
C TYR A 214 -18.68 -13.62 18.70
N CYS A 215 -19.07 -13.74 17.43
CA CYS A 215 -19.84 -12.74 16.70
C CYS A 215 -21.35 -13.04 16.74
N PHE A 216 -22.15 -12.01 17.08
CA PHE A 216 -23.61 -12.11 17.17
C PHE A 216 -24.34 -11.42 16.01
N PHE A 217 -23.90 -10.21 15.66
CA PHE A 217 -24.34 -9.49 14.47
C PHE A 217 -23.11 -8.94 13.75
N ASN A 218 -23.15 -8.91 12.43
CA ASN A 218 -22.00 -8.53 11.62
C ASN A 218 -21.87 -7.01 11.54
N ASN A 219 -21.16 -6.45 12.52
CA ASN A 219 -20.93 -5.02 12.71
C ASN A 219 -20.51 -4.29 11.41
N VAL A 220 -19.53 -4.85 10.68
CA VAL A 220 -19.04 -4.26 9.43
C VAL A 220 -20.06 -4.40 8.30
N ALA A 221 -20.74 -5.54 8.18
CA ALA A 221 -21.72 -5.77 7.13
C ALA A 221 -22.98 -4.89 7.30
N VAL A 222 -23.51 -4.78 8.52
CA VAL A 222 -24.64 -3.87 8.84
C VAL A 222 -24.30 -2.43 8.45
N ALA A 223 -23.12 -1.94 8.85
CA ALA A 223 -22.67 -0.59 8.54
C ALA A 223 -22.44 -0.38 7.02
N ALA A 224 -21.81 -1.34 6.34
CA ALA A 224 -21.57 -1.29 4.90
C ALA A 224 -22.87 -1.32 4.09
N LYS A 225 -23.80 -2.22 4.42
CA LYS A 225 -25.10 -2.36 3.77
C LYS A 225 -25.93 -1.09 3.93
N LYS A 226 -25.99 -0.51 5.14
CA LYS A 226 -26.67 0.77 5.37
C LYS A 226 -26.04 1.93 4.59
N ALA A 227 -24.72 1.98 4.49
CA ALA A 227 -24.02 2.99 3.70
C ALA A 227 -24.31 2.88 2.19
N LEU A 228 -24.40 1.65 1.67
CA LEU A 228 -24.74 1.37 0.28
C LEU A 228 -26.21 1.65 -0.05
N ASP A 229 -27.14 1.20 0.80
CA ASP A 229 -28.59 1.32 0.58
C ASP A 229 -29.06 2.79 0.71
N ASN A 230 -28.52 3.55 1.67
CA ASN A 230 -28.81 4.97 1.83
C ASN A 230 -28.02 5.88 0.87
N GLY A 231 -27.18 5.31 -0.01
CA GLY A 231 -26.37 6.06 -0.96
C GLY A 231 -25.28 6.95 -0.33
N TRP A 232 -24.87 6.66 0.91
CA TRP A 232 -23.78 7.36 1.61
C TRP A 232 -22.41 7.10 0.95
N ALA A 233 -22.25 5.90 0.39
CA ALA A 233 -21.13 5.49 -0.45
C ALA A 233 -21.69 4.65 -1.62
N ARG A 234 -21.09 4.74 -2.83
CA ARG A 234 -21.48 3.89 -3.98
C ARG A 234 -20.59 2.66 -4.11
N LYS A 235 -19.36 2.76 -3.58
CA LYS A 235 -18.37 1.69 -3.50
C LYS A 235 -17.73 1.65 -2.12
N VAL A 236 -17.75 0.50 -1.48
CA VAL A 236 -17.15 0.26 -0.16
C VAL A 236 -16.01 -0.73 -0.31
N LEU A 237 -14.84 -0.41 0.22
CA LEU A 237 -13.76 -1.39 0.42
C LEU A 237 -13.82 -1.83 1.89
N VAL A 238 -13.92 -3.14 2.12
CA VAL A 238 -13.69 -3.74 3.44
C VAL A 238 -12.32 -4.41 3.42
N VAL A 239 -11.43 -3.96 4.32
CA VAL A 239 -10.15 -4.62 4.59
C VAL A 239 -10.29 -5.34 5.91
N ASP A 240 -10.20 -6.66 5.88
CA ASP A 240 -10.19 -7.51 7.06
C ASP A 240 -8.75 -7.95 7.32
N TRP A 241 -8.14 -7.38 8.37
CA TRP A 241 -6.79 -7.74 8.79
C TRP A 241 -6.76 -8.58 10.07
N ASP A 242 -7.94 -8.96 10.58
CA ASP A 242 -8.05 -9.98 11.63
C ASP A 242 -7.43 -11.28 11.14
N VAL A 243 -6.78 -12.03 12.03
CA VAL A 243 -6.06 -13.24 11.65
C VAL A 243 -7.02 -14.38 11.26
N HIS A 244 -8.32 -14.26 11.53
CA HIS A 244 -9.35 -15.20 11.11
C HIS A 244 -10.09 -14.68 9.86
N HIS A 245 -10.55 -15.59 9.00
CA HIS A 245 -11.35 -15.21 7.84
C HIS A 245 -12.75 -14.75 8.27
N GLY A 246 -13.13 -13.50 7.97
CA GLY A 246 -14.49 -13.00 8.14
C GLY A 246 -15.47 -13.58 7.12
N GLN A 247 -15.71 -14.89 7.19
CA GLN A 247 -16.48 -15.69 6.23
C GLN A 247 -17.90 -15.16 6.02
N ALA A 248 -18.53 -14.60 7.06
CA ALA A 248 -19.88 -14.06 6.94
C ALA A 248 -19.88 -12.74 6.15
N THR A 249 -18.88 -11.89 6.36
CA THR A 249 -18.69 -10.66 5.56
C THR A 249 -18.43 -11.00 4.09
N GLN A 250 -17.62 -12.03 3.80
CA GLN A 250 -17.45 -12.56 2.44
C GLN A 250 -18.79 -13.01 1.84
N GLN A 251 -19.56 -13.85 2.56
CA GLN A 251 -20.81 -14.42 2.05
C GLN A 251 -21.86 -13.35 1.75
N GLN A 252 -22.05 -12.41 2.67
CA GLN A 252 -23.07 -11.35 2.58
C GLN A 252 -22.96 -10.50 1.31
N PHE A 253 -21.74 -10.28 0.82
CA PHE A 253 -21.47 -9.43 -0.34
C PHE A 253 -20.89 -10.19 -1.54
N TYR A 254 -20.87 -11.53 -1.52
CA TYR A 254 -20.18 -12.37 -2.51
C TYR A 254 -20.61 -12.12 -3.97
N SER A 255 -21.82 -11.57 -4.18
CA SER A 255 -22.35 -11.20 -5.50
C SER A 255 -22.59 -9.69 -5.71
N ASP A 256 -22.20 -8.81 -4.78
CA ASP A 256 -22.42 -7.36 -4.87
C ASP A 256 -21.16 -6.61 -5.35
N PRO A 257 -21.11 -6.11 -6.60
CA PRO A 257 -19.95 -5.41 -7.14
C PRO A 257 -19.71 -4.02 -6.52
N ARG A 258 -20.62 -3.55 -5.66
CA ARG A 258 -20.45 -2.30 -4.91
C ARG A 258 -19.54 -2.47 -3.70
N LEU A 259 -19.28 -3.69 -3.26
CA LEU A 259 -18.37 -3.95 -2.15
C LEU A 259 -17.20 -4.81 -2.62
N LEU A 260 -15.98 -4.38 -2.29
CA LEU A 260 -14.77 -5.19 -2.42
C LEU A 260 -14.38 -5.67 -1.02
N TYR A 261 -14.38 -6.99 -0.79
CA TYR A 261 -13.88 -7.60 0.43
C TYR A 261 -12.46 -8.12 0.20
N PHE A 262 -11.54 -7.78 1.11
CA PHE A 262 -10.15 -8.21 1.10
C PHE A 262 -9.77 -8.72 2.48
N SER A 263 -9.33 -9.98 2.61
CA SER A 263 -9.02 -10.59 3.91
C SER A 263 -7.64 -11.24 3.92
N VAL A 264 -6.90 -11.02 5.01
CA VAL A 264 -5.58 -11.64 5.28
C VAL A 264 -5.66 -12.47 6.56
N HIS A 265 -5.70 -13.79 6.43
CA HIS A 265 -6.03 -14.67 7.56
C HIS A 265 -5.17 -15.92 7.60
N ARG A 266 -4.89 -16.44 8.79
CA ARG A 266 -4.33 -17.78 8.99
C ARG A 266 -5.27 -18.82 8.37
N TYR A 267 -4.70 -19.75 7.63
CA TYR A 267 -5.45 -20.77 6.90
C TYR A 267 -4.84 -22.15 7.06
N GLU A 268 -3.52 -22.26 6.90
CA GLU A 268 -2.78 -23.52 6.98
C GLU A 268 -3.40 -24.63 6.10
N HIS A 269 -3.84 -24.25 4.90
CA HIS A 269 -4.58 -25.10 3.95
C HIS A 269 -5.94 -25.59 4.48
N GLY A 270 -6.62 -24.79 5.29
CA GLY A 270 -7.92 -25.10 5.88
C GLY A 270 -7.85 -25.87 7.21
N SER A 271 -6.67 -26.16 7.74
CA SER A 271 -6.56 -26.77 9.09
C SER A 271 -6.74 -25.75 10.23
N PHE A 272 -6.65 -24.45 9.96
CA PHE A 272 -6.98 -23.41 10.93
C PHE A 272 -8.46 -23.00 10.85
N TRP A 273 -9.02 -22.63 12.00
CA TRP A 273 -10.41 -22.19 12.16
C TRP A 273 -10.67 -20.89 11.35
N PRO A 274 -11.83 -20.74 10.65
CA PRO A 274 -13.07 -21.53 10.73
C PRO A 274 -13.10 -22.81 9.87
N ASN A 275 -11.96 -23.28 9.34
CA ASN A 275 -11.87 -24.55 8.62
C ASN A 275 -12.80 -24.62 7.39
N LEU A 276 -12.76 -23.60 6.52
CA LEU A 276 -13.62 -23.49 5.33
C LEU A 276 -12.83 -23.50 4.03
N LYS A 277 -13.31 -24.19 2.99
CA LYS A 277 -12.67 -24.17 1.65
C LYS A 277 -12.80 -22.77 1.04
N GLU A 278 -13.89 -22.10 1.37
CA GLU A 278 -14.32 -20.79 0.90
C GLU A 278 -13.37 -19.66 1.31
N SER A 279 -12.50 -19.89 2.31
CA SER A 279 -11.44 -18.98 2.73
C SER A 279 -10.23 -18.99 1.78
N ASP A 280 -10.10 -19.97 0.88
CA ASP A 280 -8.92 -20.08 0.01
C ASP A 280 -8.89 -19.01 -1.12
N PHE A 281 -7.72 -18.82 -1.71
CA PHE A 281 -7.43 -17.75 -2.71
C PHE A 281 -8.23 -17.88 -4.02
N ASN A 282 -8.85 -19.03 -4.28
CA ASN A 282 -9.62 -19.31 -5.50
C ASN A 282 -11.12 -18.97 -5.36
N PHE A 283 -11.58 -18.45 -4.22
CA PHE A 283 -12.94 -17.93 -4.02
C PHE A 283 -12.99 -16.41 -4.23
N VAL A 284 -13.34 -15.99 -5.45
CA VAL A 284 -13.19 -14.59 -5.92
C VAL A 284 -14.50 -13.80 -6.03
N GLY A 285 -15.63 -14.32 -5.55
CA GLY A 285 -16.95 -13.74 -5.74
C GLY A 285 -17.71 -14.38 -6.91
N ALA A 286 -19.03 -14.18 -6.96
CA ALA A 286 -19.94 -14.78 -7.92
C ALA A 286 -20.78 -13.73 -8.68
N GLY A 287 -21.32 -14.13 -9.83
CA GLY A 287 -22.23 -13.29 -10.60
C GLY A 287 -21.63 -11.91 -10.91
N PRO A 288 -22.35 -10.80 -10.65
CA PRO A 288 -21.82 -9.45 -10.81
C PRO A 288 -20.64 -9.11 -9.89
N GLY A 289 -20.54 -9.71 -8.70
CA GLY A 289 -19.44 -9.54 -7.74
C GLY A 289 -18.20 -10.39 -8.01
N ALA A 290 -18.12 -11.10 -9.15
CA ALA A 290 -16.94 -11.89 -9.49
C ALA A 290 -15.70 -10.99 -9.71
N GLY A 291 -14.66 -11.23 -8.92
CA GLY A 291 -13.46 -10.40 -8.77
C GLY A 291 -13.49 -9.50 -7.53
N CYS A 292 -14.64 -9.31 -6.87
CA CYS A 292 -14.79 -8.41 -5.71
C CYS A 292 -14.60 -9.11 -4.35
N ASN A 293 -14.13 -10.36 -4.33
CA ASN A 293 -13.65 -11.04 -3.13
C ASN A 293 -12.18 -11.41 -3.28
N ALA A 294 -11.35 -11.11 -2.29
CA ALA A 294 -9.90 -11.31 -2.34
C ALA A 294 -9.38 -11.90 -1.03
N ASN A 295 -9.21 -13.22 -1.01
CA ASN A 295 -8.61 -13.94 0.11
C ASN A 295 -7.09 -14.06 -0.03
N VAL A 296 -6.37 -13.84 1.06
CA VAL A 296 -4.92 -14.02 1.19
C VAL A 296 -4.65 -15.02 2.33
N PRO A 297 -4.73 -16.33 2.06
CA PRO A 297 -4.56 -17.36 3.08
C PRO A 297 -3.10 -17.50 3.52
N LEU A 298 -2.83 -17.40 4.81
CA LEU A 298 -1.51 -17.59 5.41
C LEU A 298 -1.35 -19.08 5.75
N ASN A 299 -0.54 -19.78 4.95
CA ASN A 299 -0.35 -21.24 5.04
C ASN A 299 0.73 -21.70 6.04
N ARG A 300 1.20 -20.79 6.90
CA ARG A 300 2.08 -21.04 8.07
C ARG A 300 1.79 -19.99 9.14
N THR A 301 2.26 -20.22 10.35
CA THR A 301 2.33 -19.21 11.41
C THR A 301 3.61 -18.37 11.34
N GLY A 302 3.69 -17.32 12.16
CA GLY A 302 4.90 -16.55 12.40
C GLY A 302 5.19 -15.41 11.41
N MET A 303 4.29 -15.11 10.46
CA MET A 303 4.40 -13.97 9.53
C MET A 303 4.60 -12.66 10.30
N GLY A 304 5.44 -11.77 9.78
CA GLY A 304 5.76 -10.49 10.39
C GLY A 304 5.53 -9.30 9.46
N ASP A 305 6.04 -8.14 9.87
CA ASP A 305 5.86 -6.85 9.21
C ASP A 305 6.21 -6.88 7.71
N ALA A 306 7.29 -7.58 7.33
CA ALA A 306 7.71 -7.71 5.93
C ALA A 306 6.70 -8.50 5.06
N ASP A 307 6.01 -9.50 5.64
CA ASP A 307 5.01 -10.28 4.92
C ASP A 307 3.77 -9.43 4.63
N TYR A 308 3.24 -8.74 5.65
CA TYR A 308 2.04 -7.90 5.50
C TYR A 308 2.28 -6.66 4.63
N LEU A 309 3.47 -6.05 4.69
CA LEU A 309 3.86 -5.01 3.73
C LEU A 309 3.87 -5.53 2.29
N ALA A 310 4.34 -6.76 2.04
CA ALA A 310 4.29 -7.34 0.70
C ALA A 310 2.84 -7.56 0.23
N ILE A 311 1.94 -8.05 1.09
CA ILE A 311 0.51 -8.18 0.78
C ILE A 311 -0.09 -6.81 0.40
N PHE A 312 0.22 -5.77 1.17
CA PHE A 312 -0.30 -4.42 0.92
C PHE A 312 0.23 -3.84 -0.39
N HIS A 313 1.54 -3.92 -0.64
CA HIS A 313 2.16 -3.37 -1.84
C HIS A 313 1.80 -4.12 -3.14
N HIS A 314 1.64 -5.45 -3.10
CA HIS A 314 1.49 -6.27 -4.32
C HIS A 314 0.06 -6.75 -4.60
N LEU A 315 -0.82 -6.77 -3.59
CA LEU A 315 -2.24 -7.11 -3.76
C LEU A 315 -3.16 -5.93 -3.44
N LEU A 316 -3.22 -5.50 -2.17
CA LEU A 316 -4.28 -4.62 -1.69
C LEU A 316 -4.25 -3.23 -2.31
N LEU A 317 -3.11 -2.53 -2.28
CA LEU A 317 -3.05 -1.16 -2.80
C LEU A 317 -3.28 -1.07 -4.32
N PRO A 318 -2.67 -1.92 -5.18
CA PRO A 318 -2.99 -1.93 -6.60
C PRO A 318 -4.49 -2.14 -6.86
N LEU A 319 -5.09 -3.11 -6.17
CA LEU A 319 -6.51 -3.46 -6.25
C LEU A 319 -7.41 -2.32 -5.78
N ALA A 320 -7.12 -1.72 -4.63
CA ALA A 320 -7.89 -0.64 -4.02
C ALA A 320 -7.83 0.65 -4.84
N HIS A 321 -6.70 0.98 -5.47
CA HIS A 321 -6.61 2.11 -6.40
C HIS A 321 -7.43 1.88 -7.67
N GLN A 322 -7.43 0.67 -8.24
CA GLN A 322 -8.26 0.37 -9.38
C GLN A 322 -9.76 0.34 -9.02
N PHE A 323 -10.12 -0.23 -7.88
CA PHE A 323 -11.49 -0.22 -7.36
C PHE A 323 -11.96 1.20 -7.01
N ALA A 324 -11.07 2.06 -6.49
CA ALA A 324 -11.32 3.45 -6.11
C ALA A 324 -12.59 3.63 -5.24
N PRO A 325 -12.58 3.17 -3.98
CA PRO A 325 -13.73 3.23 -3.08
C PRO A 325 -14.14 4.66 -2.71
N ASP A 326 -15.42 4.84 -2.36
CA ASP A 326 -15.95 6.08 -1.76
C ASP A 326 -15.87 6.05 -0.21
N LEU A 327 -15.63 4.86 0.36
CA LEU A 327 -15.54 4.57 1.80
C LEU A 327 -14.63 3.35 2.01
N VAL A 328 -13.73 3.41 3.00
CA VAL A 328 -12.96 2.26 3.48
C VAL A 328 -13.39 1.90 4.90
N LEU A 329 -13.74 0.64 5.10
CA LEU A 329 -13.99 0.02 6.40
C LEU A 329 -12.86 -0.95 6.70
N VAL A 330 -12.43 -1.03 7.95
CA VAL A 330 -11.47 -2.04 8.41
C VAL A 330 -12.12 -2.87 9.50
N SER A 331 -12.24 -4.18 9.24
CA SER A 331 -12.46 -5.19 10.28
C SER A 331 -11.10 -5.39 10.96
N ALA A 332 -10.98 -4.79 12.14
CA ALA A 332 -9.71 -4.54 12.80
C ALA A 332 -9.52 -5.49 13.98
N GLY A 333 -9.20 -6.73 13.65
CA GLY A 333 -8.58 -7.66 14.60
C GLY A 333 -7.15 -7.26 14.92
N TYR A 334 -6.66 -7.68 16.08
CA TYR A 334 -5.27 -7.47 16.49
C TYR A 334 -4.61 -8.77 16.95
N ASP A 335 -5.17 -9.92 16.57
CA ASP A 335 -4.66 -11.27 16.82
C ASP A 335 -3.58 -11.71 15.82
N SER A 336 -3.40 -10.97 14.72
CA SER A 336 -2.16 -11.05 13.95
C SER A 336 -0.98 -10.37 14.69
N ALA A 337 -1.19 -9.68 15.81
CA ALA A 337 -0.11 -9.04 16.56
C ALA A 337 0.78 -10.05 17.31
N LEU A 338 2.02 -9.66 17.55
CA LEU A 338 3.02 -10.42 18.28
C LEU A 338 2.48 -11.00 19.61
N GLY A 339 2.57 -12.31 19.75
CA GLY A 339 2.28 -12.99 21.02
C GLY A 339 0.80 -13.22 21.28
N ASP A 340 -0.06 -13.02 20.28
CA ASP A 340 -1.40 -13.59 20.28
C ASP A 340 -1.34 -15.13 20.15
N GLU A 341 -2.15 -15.77 20.99
CA GLU A 341 -2.22 -17.22 21.17
C GLU A 341 -3.06 -17.95 20.13
N LYS A 342 -3.88 -17.23 19.36
CA LYS A 342 -4.69 -17.78 18.25
C LYS A 342 -4.05 -17.50 16.90
N GLY A 343 -3.59 -16.27 16.68
CA GLY A 343 -2.97 -15.92 15.40
C GLY A 343 -1.56 -16.51 15.22
N GLU A 344 -0.77 -16.59 16.30
CA GLU A 344 0.64 -17.04 16.27
C GLU A 344 1.51 -16.27 15.26
N MET A 345 1.13 -15.03 14.93
CA MET A 345 1.86 -14.14 14.03
C MET A 345 2.81 -13.21 14.83
N ASN A 346 3.62 -12.44 14.11
CA ASN A 346 4.72 -11.64 14.66
C ASN A 346 4.60 -10.14 14.34
N LEU A 347 3.43 -9.62 13.96
CA LEU A 347 3.29 -8.21 13.61
C LEU A 347 3.60 -7.32 14.82
N THR A 348 4.40 -6.28 14.60
CA THR A 348 4.67 -5.28 15.62
C THR A 348 3.48 -4.33 15.77
N PRO A 349 3.22 -3.76 16.96
CA PRO A 349 2.19 -2.73 17.13
C PRO A 349 2.39 -1.51 16.22
N ALA A 350 3.64 -1.20 15.85
CA ALA A 350 3.97 -0.15 14.91
C ALA A 350 3.35 -0.38 13.52
N LEU A 351 3.34 -1.62 13.01
CA LEU A 351 2.88 -1.91 11.66
C LEU A 351 1.46 -1.43 11.38
N TYR A 352 0.53 -1.61 12.33
CA TYR A 352 -0.87 -1.18 12.17
C TYR A 352 -1.00 0.32 11.88
N ALA A 353 -0.09 1.16 12.36
CA ALA A 353 -0.03 2.57 11.99
C ALA A 353 0.33 2.78 10.51
N HIS A 354 1.24 1.97 9.94
CA HIS A 354 1.58 2.02 8.51
C HIS A 354 0.45 1.47 7.64
N LEU A 355 -0.20 0.38 8.04
CA LEU A 355 -1.37 -0.16 7.32
C LEU A 355 -2.47 0.90 7.25
N THR A 356 -2.77 1.54 8.39
CA THR A 356 -3.71 2.66 8.50
C THR A 356 -3.29 3.86 7.64
N ASN A 357 -2.02 4.26 7.66
CA ASN A 357 -1.52 5.37 6.85
C ASN A 357 -1.66 5.09 5.35
N MET A 358 -1.34 3.87 4.91
CA MET A 358 -1.50 3.46 3.51
C MET A 358 -2.98 3.45 3.07
N LEU A 359 -3.91 3.02 3.94
CA LEU A 359 -5.35 3.09 3.65
C LEU A 359 -5.91 4.52 3.71
N SER A 360 -5.30 5.43 4.48
CA SER A 360 -5.76 6.82 4.63
C SER A 360 -5.71 7.65 3.34
N VAL A 361 -5.04 7.16 2.28
CA VAL A 361 -4.98 7.83 0.97
C VAL A 361 -6.19 7.53 0.08
N LEU A 362 -6.95 6.48 0.43
CA LEU A 362 -8.13 6.03 -0.31
C LEU A 362 -9.37 6.79 0.15
N ALA A 363 -10.42 6.80 -0.67
CA ALA A 363 -11.73 7.38 -0.34
C ALA A 363 -11.68 8.84 0.20
N ASN A 364 -10.68 9.63 -0.21
CA ASN A 364 -10.39 10.97 0.33
C ASN A 364 -10.28 10.96 1.87
N GLY A 365 -9.65 9.93 2.43
CA GLY A 365 -9.47 9.75 3.88
C GLY A 365 -10.69 9.23 4.64
N LYS A 366 -11.80 8.87 3.97
CA LYS A 366 -13.00 8.30 4.60
C LYS A 366 -12.74 6.86 5.05
N LEU A 367 -12.18 6.74 6.25
CA LEU A 367 -11.71 5.49 6.85
C LEU A 367 -12.38 5.27 8.21
N ALA A 368 -13.04 4.13 8.40
CA ALA A 368 -13.60 3.71 9.69
C ALA A 368 -12.97 2.39 10.14
N ILE A 369 -12.38 2.38 11.33
CA ILE A 369 -11.77 1.21 11.96
C ILE A 369 -12.76 0.61 12.96
N LEU A 370 -13.12 -0.66 12.80
CA LEU A 370 -14.10 -1.36 13.63
C LEU A 370 -13.40 -2.53 14.35
N MET A 371 -13.35 -2.52 15.69
CA MET A 371 -12.61 -3.55 16.43
C MET A 371 -13.26 -4.94 16.31
N GLU A 372 -12.45 -5.96 15.96
CA GLU A 372 -12.87 -7.37 15.85
C GLU A 372 -12.14 -8.23 16.92
N GLY A 373 -11.23 -9.13 16.53
CA GLY A 373 -10.42 -10.01 17.38
C GLY A 373 -9.15 -9.39 17.99
N GLY A 374 -8.20 -10.23 18.40
CA GLY A 374 -7.03 -9.86 19.21
C GLY A 374 -7.23 -10.13 20.71
N TYR A 375 -6.37 -10.96 21.28
CA TYR A 375 -6.56 -11.59 22.60
C TYR A 375 -5.32 -11.46 23.50
N CYS A 376 -4.12 -11.29 22.93
CA CYS A 376 -2.97 -10.79 23.69
C CYS A 376 -3.19 -9.31 24.09
N LEU A 377 -3.77 -9.09 25.27
CA LEU A 377 -4.25 -7.77 25.74
C LEU A 377 -3.24 -6.62 25.59
N ARG A 378 -1.94 -6.87 25.81
CA ARG A 378 -0.90 -5.84 25.64
C ARG A 378 -0.67 -5.48 24.18
N SER A 379 -0.55 -6.49 23.31
CA SER A 379 -0.34 -6.29 21.88
C SER A 379 -1.57 -5.68 21.22
N LEU A 380 -2.78 -6.13 21.59
CA LEU A 380 -4.06 -5.51 21.22
C LEU A 380 -4.08 -4.03 21.55
N ALA A 381 -3.89 -3.67 22.83
CA ALA A 381 -4.02 -2.30 23.30
C ALA A 381 -3.00 -1.34 22.66
N GLU A 382 -1.75 -1.81 22.46
CA GLU A 382 -0.72 -1.02 21.78
C GLU A 382 -1.02 -0.85 20.29
N SER A 383 -1.44 -1.91 19.60
CA SER A 383 -1.71 -1.91 18.16
C SER A 383 -2.93 -1.04 17.80
N ALA A 384 -3.97 -1.11 18.63
CA ALA A 384 -5.14 -0.25 18.53
C ALA A 384 -4.80 1.23 18.81
N ALA A 385 -3.96 1.51 19.81
CA ALA A 385 -3.49 2.88 20.06
C ALA A 385 -2.62 3.42 18.91
N HIS A 386 -1.76 2.59 18.31
CA HIS A 386 -1.00 2.94 17.11
C HIS A 386 -1.89 3.19 15.88
N THR A 387 -2.98 2.44 15.74
CA THR A 387 -4.01 2.68 14.73
C THR A 387 -4.67 4.04 14.93
N LEU A 388 -5.08 4.37 16.16
CA LEU A 388 -5.68 5.67 16.48
C LEU A 388 -4.70 6.85 16.30
N ARG A 389 -3.42 6.67 16.64
CA ARG A 389 -2.35 7.65 16.33
C ARG A 389 -2.29 7.94 14.82
N ALA A 390 -2.32 6.93 13.97
CA ALA A 390 -2.29 7.12 12.52
C ALA A 390 -3.56 7.82 11.98
N LEU A 391 -4.75 7.55 12.53
CA LEU A 391 -5.99 8.28 12.18
C LEU A 391 -5.92 9.76 12.52
N LEU A 392 -5.36 10.10 13.70
CA LEU A 392 -5.06 11.46 14.14
C LEU A 392 -3.92 12.13 13.33
N GLY A 393 -3.27 11.37 12.43
CA GLY A 393 -2.15 11.83 11.60
C GLY A 393 -0.83 11.96 12.36
N ASP A 394 -0.64 11.24 13.46
CA ASP A 394 0.66 11.18 14.13
C ASP A 394 1.68 10.35 13.32
N PRO A 395 3.00 10.56 13.54
CA PRO A 395 4.03 9.82 12.82
C PRO A 395 3.98 8.31 13.10
N CYS A 396 4.16 7.51 12.04
CA CYS A 396 4.36 6.07 12.15
C CYS A 396 5.74 5.76 12.75
N GLN A 397 5.82 4.81 13.69
CA GLN A 397 7.10 4.44 14.30
C GLN A 397 7.95 3.58 13.35
N PRO A 398 9.28 3.76 13.25
CA PRO A 398 10.10 2.93 12.37
C PRO A 398 10.01 1.43 12.70
N LEU A 399 9.81 0.58 11.69
CA LEU A 399 9.63 -0.88 11.83
C LEU A 399 10.93 -1.67 12.10
N GLY A 400 12.05 -0.99 12.35
CA GLY A 400 13.34 -1.65 12.55
C GLY A 400 13.90 -2.30 11.28
N SER A 401 14.54 -3.47 11.41
CA SER A 401 15.09 -4.21 10.28
C SER A 401 14.07 -5.20 9.74
N LEU A 402 13.70 -5.07 8.46
CA LEU A 402 12.74 -5.96 7.82
C LEU A 402 13.44 -7.15 7.16
N PRO A 403 13.08 -8.40 7.51
CA PRO A 403 13.59 -9.58 6.82
C PRO A 403 13.06 -9.65 5.38
N ALA A 404 13.54 -10.63 4.61
CA ALA A 404 12.83 -11.01 3.39
C ALA A 404 11.40 -11.46 3.73
N PRO A 405 10.38 -11.14 2.91
CA PRO A 405 9.08 -11.79 3.00
C PRO A 405 9.26 -13.31 2.99
N SER A 406 8.43 -14.07 3.70
CA SER A 406 8.51 -15.53 3.73
C SER A 406 8.28 -16.14 2.34
N ASP A 407 8.77 -17.37 2.10
CA ASP A 407 8.42 -18.09 0.86
C ASP A 407 6.93 -18.43 0.83
N SER A 408 6.36 -18.73 2.00
CA SER A 408 4.91 -18.97 2.21
C SER A 408 4.06 -17.78 1.75
N ILE A 409 4.40 -16.54 2.15
CA ILE A 409 3.61 -15.39 1.68
C ILE A 409 3.83 -15.10 0.19
N CYS A 410 5.00 -15.39 -0.35
CA CYS A 410 5.23 -15.24 -1.78
C CYS A 410 4.31 -16.17 -2.59
N GLU A 411 4.15 -17.42 -2.14
CA GLU A 411 3.21 -18.39 -2.69
C GLU A 411 1.75 -17.89 -2.60
N SER A 412 1.29 -17.47 -1.41
CA SER A 412 -0.06 -16.92 -1.22
C SER A 412 -0.32 -15.71 -2.12
N ILE A 413 0.65 -14.78 -2.24
CA ILE A 413 0.51 -13.60 -3.10
C ILE A 413 0.36 -13.99 -4.58
N VAL A 414 1.18 -14.91 -5.10
CA VAL A 414 1.09 -15.29 -6.52
C VAL A 414 -0.15 -16.14 -6.83
N ASN A 415 -0.64 -16.91 -5.85
CA ASN A 415 -1.90 -17.65 -5.93
C ASN A 415 -3.11 -16.69 -6.01
N THR A 416 -3.19 -15.70 -5.12
CA THR A 416 -4.24 -14.66 -5.16
C THR A 416 -4.14 -13.80 -6.42
N LEU A 417 -2.93 -13.43 -6.86
CA LEU A 417 -2.71 -12.73 -8.14
C LEU A 417 -3.26 -13.52 -9.34
N TYR A 418 -3.00 -14.83 -9.40
CA TYR A 418 -3.50 -15.67 -10.49
C TYR A 418 -5.03 -15.64 -10.58
N SER A 419 -5.72 -15.78 -9.44
CA SER A 419 -7.18 -15.81 -9.34
C SER A 419 -7.83 -14.47 -9.66
N LEU A 420 -7.22 -13.34 -9.26
CA LEU A 420 -7.77 -11.99 -9.43
C LEU A 420 -7.42 -11.31 -10.77
N ARG A 421 -6.27 -11.62 -11.38
CA ARG A 421 -5.79 -11.03 -12.66
C ARG A 421 -6.79 -11.06 -13.85
N PRO A 422 -7.72 -12.02 -13.98
CA PRO A 422 -8.75 -11.97 -15.02
C PRO A 422 -9.71 -10.78 -14.89
N PHE A 423 -9.94 -10.30 -13.66
CA PHE A 423 -10.93 -9.27 -13.32
C PHE A 423 -10.32 -7.87 -13.22
N TRP A 424 -9.05 -7.78 -12.83
CA TRP A 424 -8.37 -6.52 -12.53
C TRP A 424 -7.20 -6.27 -13.48
N ASP A 425 -7.33 -5.24 -14.34
CA ASP A 425 -6.26 -4.88 -15.28
C ASP A 425 -4.97 -4.48 -14.56
N VAL A 426 -5.07 -3.97 -13.32
CA VAL A 426 -3.89 -3.58 -12.54
C VAL A 426 -2.93 -4.75 -12.34
N PHE A 427 -3.40 -6.00 -12.20
CA PHE A 427 -2.50 -7.15 -12.03
C PHE A 427 -1.90 -7.68 -13.35
N LYS A 428 -2.26 -7.11 -14.51
CA LYS A 428 -1.72 -7.53 -15.81
C LYS A 428 -0.27 -7.11 -16.04
N TYR A 429 0.33 -6.29 -15.17
CA TYR A 429 1.79 -6.06 -15.17
C TYR A 429 2.57 -7.29 -14.66
N HIS A 430 1.96 -8.22 -13.93
CA HIS A 430 2.67 -9.40 -13.43
C HIS A 430 3.08 -10.32 -14.59
N PRO A 431 4.29 -10.92 -14.58
CA PRO A 431 4.73 -11.82 -15.65
C PRO A 431 3.78 -12.99 -15.93
N ASN A 432 3.66 -13.32 -17.22
CA ASN A 432 2.89 -14.45 -17.74
C ASN A 432 3.62 -15.18 -18.88
N LEU A 433 3.18 -16.40 -19.22
CA LEU A 433 3.85 -17.28 -20.19
C LEU A 433 3.99 -16.73 -21.63
N LYS A 434 3.34 -15.60 -21.97
CA LYS A 434 3.50 -14.93 -23.28
C LYS A 434 4.51 -13.78 -23.26
N ASP A 435 5.09 -13.46 -22.10
CA ASP A 435 6.15 -12.47 -22.00
C ASP A 435 7.48 -13.01 -22.60
N GLU A 436 8.20 -12.18 -23.35
CA GLU A 436 9.44 -12.55 -24.07
C GLU A 436 10.59 -13.07 -23.18
N ARG A 437 10.44 -12.97 -21.85
CA ARG A 437 11.42 -13.42 -20.84
C ARG A 437 10.84 -14.44 -19.85
N ALA A 438 9.73 -15.09 -20.20
CA ALA A 438 9.09 -16.11 -19.36
C ALA A 438 10.00 -17.33 -19.11
N ASP A 439 10.97 -17.59 -20.00
CA ASP A 439 12.01 -18.61 -19.89
C ASP A 439 13.02 -18.35 -18.75
N GLN A 440 13.16 -17.10 -18.31
CA GLN A 440 14.06 -16.67 -17.23
C GLN A 440 13.38 -16.69 -15.85
N LEU A 441 12.09 -17.05 -15.79
CA LEU A 441 11.26 -17.00 -14.59
C LEU A 441 10.86 -18.40 -14.13
N LYS A 442 10.60 -18.55 -12.83
CA LYS A 442 10.00 -19.76 -12.27
C LYS A 442 8.53 -19.80 -12.65
N ILE A 443 8.11 -20.76 -13.46
CA ILE A 443 6.68 -20.93 -13.75
C ILE A 443 6.00 -21.42 -12.48
N HIS A 444 5.02 -20.67 -11.98
CA HIS A 444 4.26 -21.03 -10.78
C HIS A 444 2.86 -21.47 -11.18
N PHE A 445 2.52 -22.73 -10.89
CA PHE A 445 1.18 -23.27 -11.04
C PHE A 445 0.52 -23.25 -9.65
N PRO A 446 -0.56 -22.47 -9.44
CA PRO A 446 -1.26 -22.47 -8.16
C PRO A 446 -1.90 -23.83 -7.88
N GLU A 447 -1.61 -24.39 -6.70
CA GLU A 447 -2.24 -25.61 -6.21
C GLU A 447 -3.26 -25.24 -5.11
N VAL A 448 -4.47 -25.79 -5.22
CA VAL A 448 -5.50 -25.70 -4.17
C VAL A 448 -5.31 -26.92 -3.27
N VAL A 449 -4.95 -26.68 -2.01
CA VAL A 449 -4.61 -27.73 -1.05
C VAL A 449 -5.57 -27.66 0.12
N TRP A 450 -6.19 -28.80 0.46
CA TRP A 450 -7.09 -28.95 1.59
C TRP A 450 -6.50 -29.90 2.64
N LYS A 451 -6.47 -29.43 3.88
CA LYS A 451 -6.07 -30.14 5.11
C LYS A 451 -7.03 -29.87 6.28
N GLY A 452 -8.15 -29.20 6.00
CA GLY A 452 -9.25 -29.10 6.96
C GLY A 452 -9.93 -30.45 7.20
N PRO A 453 -10.83 -30.53 8.20
CA PRO A 453 -11.57 -31.75 8.48
C PRO A 453 -12.43 -32.15 7.27
N ASP A 454 -12.58 -33.46 7.07
CA ASP A 454 -13.55 -34.05 6.13
C ASP A 454 -14.89 -34.36 6.81
N GLU A 455 -14.95 -34.27 8.15
CA GLU A 455 -16.15 -34.46 8.95
C GLU A 455 -16.99 -33.16 9.02
N PRO A 456 -18.33 -33.24 9.04
CA PRO A 456 -19.17 -32.07 9.21
C PRO A 456 -18.95 -31.41 10.58
N PRO A 457 -19.24 -30.10 10.72
CA PRO A 457 -19.15 -29.41 12.01
C PRO A 457 -19.95 -30.12 13.11
N ALA A 458 -19.44 -30.07 14.33
CA ALA A 458 -20.14 -30.66 15.48
C ALA A 458 -21.52 -30.01 15.67
N THR A 459 -22.54 -30.81 15.98
CA THR A 459 -23.87 -30.28 16.32
C THR A 459 -23.97 -29.73 17.75
N VAL A 460 -22.95 -30.01 18.57
CA VAL A 460 -22.77 -29.47 19.93
C VAL A 460 -21.28 -29.19 20.14
N PHE A 461 -20.95 -27.96 20.51
CA PHE A 461 -19.60 -27.46 20.74
C PHE A 461 -19.28 -27.44 22.23
N ALA A 462 -18.00 -27.60 22.56
CA ALA A 462 -17.52 -27.41 23.93
C ALA A 462 -17.65 -25.93 24.33
N THR A 463 -18.03 -25.70 25.59
CA THR A 463 -18.27 -24.36 26.16
C THR A 463 -17.25 -23.94 27.22
N ARG A 464 -16.42 -24.88 27.69
CA ARG A 464 -15.45 -24.72 28.79
C ARG A 464 -14.10 -25.29 28.38
N ASP A 465 -13.01 -24.67 28.87
CA ASP A 465 -11.63 -25.13 28.68
C ASP A 465 -11.25 -25.33 27.19
N CYS A 466 -11.88 -24.56 26.30
CA CYS A 466 -11.81 -24.77 24.84
C CYS A 466 -10.50 -24.29 24.21
N TYR A 467 -9.69 -23.53 24.94
CA TYR A 467 -8.49 -22.88 24.44
C TYR A 467 -7.30 -23.15 25.38
N PRO A 468 -6.11 -23.47 24.84
CA PRO A 468 -4.94 -23.79 25.66
C PRO A 468 -4.43 -22.54 26.38
N LEU A 469 -4.31 -22.62 27.71
CA LEU A 469 -3.71 -21.55 28.50
C LEU A 469 -2.21 -21.40 28.19
N GLN A 470 -1.80 -20.20 27.78
CA GLN A 470 -0.39 -19.86 27.63
C GLN A 470 0.35 -19.90 28.97
N SER A 471 1.54 -20.52 28.99
CA SER A 471 2.37 -20.60 30.20
C SER A 471 2.91 -19.22 30.61
N ASP A 472 3.23 -19.07 31.89
CA ASP A 472 3.74 -17.79 32.40
C ASP A 472 5.13 -17.46 31.83
N GLU A 473 5.94 -18.47 31.48
CA GLU A 473 7.20 -18.29 30.75
C GLU A 473 6.98 -17.79 29.32
N PHE A 474 5.95 -18.29 28.62
CA PHE A 474 5.57 -17.78 27.30
C PHE A 474 5.17 -16.30 27.40
N LYS A 475 4.26 -15.98 28.32
CA LYS A 475 3.80 -14.60 28.57
C LYS A 475 4.95 -13.68 28.95
N ALA A 476 5.85 -14.11 29.84
CA ALA A 476 7.04 -13.33 30.23
C ALA A 476 7.98 -13.05 29.05
N ARG A 477 8.19 -14.03 28.16
CA ARG A 477 9.00 -13.88 26.94
C ARG A 477 8.35 -12.93 25.93
N VAL A 478 7.04 -13.03 25.70
CA VAL A 478 6.29 -12.08 24.86
C VAL A 478 6.38 -10.68 25.44
N ASN A 479 6.15 -10.53 26.75
CA ASN A 479 6.25 -9.27 27.47
C ASN A 479 7.63 -8.62 27.29
N ALA A 480 8.72 -9.35 27.50
CA ALA A 480 10.07 -8.81 27.32
C ALA A 480 10.36 -8.39 25.86
N LYS A 481 9.81 -9.10 24.86
CA LYS A 481 9.93 -8.72 23.45
C LYS A 481 9.12 -7.45 23.14
N LEU A 482 7.91 -7.32 23.67
CA LEU A 482 7.10 -6.10 23.57
C LEU A 482 7.80 -4.91 24.24
N ASP A 483 8.30 -5.08 25.46
CA ASP A 483 9.04 -4.04 26.18
C ASP A 483 10.26 -3.57 25.37
N SER A 484 11.03 -4.51 24.78
CA SER A 484 12.17 -4.18 23.92
C SER A 484 11.79 -3.39 22.65
N ILE A 485 10.60 -3.62 22.09
CA ILE A 485 10.12 -2.90 20.90
C ILE A 485 9.57 -1.52 21.32
N MET A 486 8.70 -1.49 22.33
CA MET A 486 8.01 -0.28 22.79
C MET A 486 8.96 0.75 23.42
N ASN A 487 10.03 0.31 24.10
CA ASN A 487 11.08 1.20 24.59
C ASN A 487 11.87 1.89 23.47
N GLY A 488 11.77 1.42 22.22
CA GLY A 488 12.36 2.05 21.04
C GLY A 488 11.46 3.07 20.34
N TYR A 489 10.21 3.25 20.77
CA TYR A 489 9.27 4.18 20.13
C TYR A 489 9.47 5.63 20.62
N ASP A 490 9.59 6.56 19.68
CA ASP A 490 9.47 8.00 19.95
C ASP A 490 8.04 8.44 19.66
N LEU A 491 7.17 8.30 20.67
CA LEU A 491 5.75 8.65 20.54
C LEU A 491 5.50 10.18 20.54
N SER A 492 6.53 11.01 20.67
CA SER A 492 6.41 12.46 20.57
C SER A 492 6.01 12.90 19.16
N PHE A 493 5.54 14.14 19.04
CA PHE A 493 5.25 14.78 17.75
C PHE A 493 5.64 16.26 17.79
N PRO A 494 6.25 16.82 16.73
CA PRO A 494 6.58 18.23 16.64
C PRO A 494 5.38 19.17 16.79
N PRO A 495 5.55 20.39 17.35
CA PRO A 495 4.47 21.35 17.53
C PRO A 495 3.90 21.90 16.20
N HIS A 496 4.61 21.72 15.09
CA HIS A 496 4.14 22.08 13.75
C HIS A 496 4.21 20.88 12.82
N ARG A 497 3.16 20.63 12.02
CA ARG A 497 3.18 19.56 11.01
C ARG A 497 4.13 19.88 9.87
N LEU A 498 4.06 21.09 9.32
CA LEU A 498 4.83 21.50 8.13
C LEU A 498 5.61 22.79 8.38
N GLY A 499 6.92 22.75 8.14
CA GLY A 499 7.74 23.94 7.91
C GLY A 499 7.73 24.34 6.44
N LEU A 500 7.69 25.64 6.14
CA LEU A 500 7.74 26.15 4.76
C LEU A 500 8.86 27.20 4.63
N VAL A 501 9.75 27.02 3.65
CA VAL A 501 10.81 27.99 3.35
C VAL A 501 10.68 28.53 1.92
N TYR A 502 10.77 29.85 1.78
CA TYR A 502 10.72 30.61 0.53
C TYR A 502 11.51 31.91 0.70
N CYS A 503 12.21 32.36 -0.33
CA CYS A 503 12.91 33.64 -0.33
C CYS A 503 12.79 34.32 -1.70
N GLU A 504 12.19 35.51 -1.72
CA GLU A 504 12.01 36.31 -2.94
C GLU A 504 13.34 36.64 -3.62
N SER A 505 14.44 36.84 -2.87
CA SER A 505 15.78 37.07 -3.42
C SER A 505 16.31 35.95 -4.34
N MET A 506 15.70 34.76 -4.34
CA MET A 506 16.00 33.71 -5.33
C MET A 506 15.45 34.04 -6.74
N MET A 507 14.61 35.07 -6.86
CA MET A 507 14.11 35.61 -8.13
C MET A 507 15.15 36.46 -8.88
N ASP A 508 16.21 36.90 -8.20
CA ASP A 508 17.27 37.74 -8.80
C ASP A 508 18.11 37.00 -9.87
N HIS A 509 18.12 35.66 -9.85
CA HIS A 509 18.78 34.84 -10.87
C HIS A 509 17.92 34.76 -12.14
N VAL A 510 18.34 35.43 -13.22
CA VAL A 510 17.60 35.53 -14.48
C VAL A 510 18.50 35.34 -15.70
N ASN A 511 17.92 34.83 -16.79
CA ASN A 511 18.56 34.84 -18.10
C ASN A 511 18.36 36.22 -18.75
N GLU A 512 19.35 37.11 -18.60
CA GLU A 512 19.32 38.48 -19.15
C GLU A 512 19.21 38.51 -20.69
N GLY A 513 19.59 37.41 -21.38
CA GLY A 513 19.48 37.28 -22.83
C GLY A 513 18.16 36.68 -23.33
N GLU A 514 17.39 36.02 -22.46
CA GLU A 514 16.14 35.34 -22.82
C GLU A 514 15.11 35.42 -21.68
N MET A 515 14.29 36.48 -21.71
CA MET A 515 13.25 36.73 -20.69
C MET A 515 12.13 35.67 -20.67
N THR A 516 12.02 34.82 -21.70
CA THR A 516 11.06 33.72 -21.82
C THR A 516 11.63 32.36 -21.43
N HIS A 517 12.87 32.31 -20.93
CA HIS A 517 13.52 31.06 -20.55
C HIS A 517 12.69 30.27 -19.52
N VAL A 518 12.59 28.96 -19.72
CA VAL A 518 11.69 28.05 -18.98
C VAL A 518 11.95 28.04 -17.47
N GLU A 519 13.21 27.96 -17.05
CA GLU A 519 13.60 28.15 -15.65
C GLU A 519 13.58 29.66 -15.33
N SER A 520 12.44 30.16 -14.83
CA SER A 520 12.17 31.58 -14.59
C SER A 520 11.81 31.88 -13.14
N PRO A 521 12.02 33.12 -12.65
CA PRO A 521 11.58 33.57 -11.33
C PRO A 521 10.08 33.41 -11.05
N LYS A 522 9.26 33.37 -12.10
CA LYS A 522 7.81 33.22 -11.99
C LYS A 522 7.42 31.87 -11.39
N ARG A 523 8.30 30.86 -11.46
CA ARG A 523 8.08 29.52 -10.90
C ARG A 523 7.80 29.57 -9.39
N ILE A 524 8.77 30.04 -8.61
CA ILE A 524 8.69 30.06 -7.14
C ILE A 524 7.63 31.03 -6.61
N SER A 525 7.45 32.19 -7.25
CA SER A 525 6.42 33.17 -6.85
C SER A 525 5.00 32.67 -7.13
N THR A 526 4.77 31.92 -8.21
CA THR A 526 3.45 31.33 -8.50
C THR A 526 3.13 30.18 -7.55
N ILE A 527 4.11 29.37 -7.16
CA ILE A 527 3.94 28.37 -6.09
C ILE A 527 3.58 29.06 -4.77
N TYR A 528 4.29 30.12 -4.38
CA TYR A 528 4.05 30.84 -3.13
C TYR A 528 2.65 31.50 -3.08
N GLU A 529 2.23 32.19 -4.15
CA GLU A 529 0.87 32.75 -4.23
C GLU A 529 -0.20 31.65 -4.25
N ARG A 530 0.04 30.49 -4.88
CA ARG A 530 -0.88 29.34 -4.79
C ARG A 530 -1.02 28.81 -3.36
N HIS A 531 0.06 28.76 -2.58
CA HIS A 531 0.01 28.38 -1.17
C HIS A 531 -0.79 29.38 -0.33
N LYS A 532 -0.76 30.67 -0.69
CA LYS A 532 -1.59 31.70 -0.06
C LYS A 532 -3.06 31.58 -0.45
N GLU A 533 -3.36 31.34 -1.73
CA GLU A 533 -4.72 31.08 -2.21
C GLU A 533 -5.38 29.87 -1.52
N PHE A 534 -4.59 28.83 -1.23
CA PHE A 534 -5.03 27.62 -0.53
C PHE A 534 -4.93 27.74 1.01
N ALA A 535 -4.67 28.94 1.55
CA ALA A 535 -4.49 29.21 2.98
C ALA A 535 -3.45 28.31 3.69
N LEU A 536 -2.47 27.79 2.95
CA LEU A 536 -1.42 26.92 3.49
C LEU A 536 -0.37 27.70 4.28
N LEU A 537 -0.09 28.95 3.91
CA LEU A 537 0.93 29.78 4.58
C LEU A 537 0.63 29.97 6.08
N GLU A 538 -0.65 30.12 6.44
CA GLU A 538 -1.12 30.30 7.82
C GLU A 538 -1.08 29.00 8.64
N ARG A 539 -0.99 27.85 7.96
CA ARG A 539 -0.96 26.51 8.55
C ARG A 539 0.47 25.94 8.67
N CYS A 540 1.45 26.64 8.10
CA CYS A 540 2.86 26.25 8.09
C CYS A 540 3.68 27.08 9.10
N LEU A 541 4.71 26.47 9.68
CA LEU A 541 5.79 27.21 10.31
C LEU A 541 6.65 27.86 9.21
N LEU A 542 6.53 29.17 9.03
CA LEU A 542 7.37 29.90 8.06
C LEU A 542 8.82 29.96 8.55
N LEU A 543 9.69 29.18 7.89
CA LEU A 543 11.10 29.05 8.21
C LEU A 543 11.88 30.24 7.64
N GLN A 544 12.82 30.78 8.43
CA GLN A 544 13.67 31.88 8.00
C GLN A 544 14.71 31.40 6.95
N PRO A 545 14.75 31.99 5.74
CA PRO A 545 15.74 31.64 4.74
C PRO A 545 17.17 31.82 5.24
N LYS A 546 18.06 30.92 4.81
CA LYS A 546 19.49 30.99 5.10
C LYS A 546 20.30 30.74 3.86
N LYS A 547 21.55 31.22 3.89
CA LYS A 547 22.62 30.90 2.96
C LYS A 547 23.33 29.64 3.43
N ALA A 548 23.64 28.71 2.53
CA ALA A 548 24.56 27.62 2.81
C ALA A 548 25.95 28.21 3.07
N SER A 549 26.68 27.69 4.06
CA SER A 549 28.08 28.09 4.24
C SER A 549 28.94 27.56 3.09
N LEU A 550 30.08 28.21 2.83
CA LEU A 550 31.04 27.71 1.85
C LEU A 550 31.48 26.28 2.21
N ASP A 551 31.62 25.96 3.50
CA ASP A 551 31.98 24.62 3.96
C ASP A 551 30.88 23.60 3.65
N GLN A 552 29.60 23.95 3.83
CA GLN A 552 28.47 23.08 3.45
C GLN A 552 28.46 22.80 1.95
N LEU A 553 28.69 23.81 1.11
CA LEU A 553 28.79 23.63 -0.35
C LEU A 553 29.97 22.71 -0.71
N LYS A 554 31.11 22.87 -0.04
CA LYS A 554 32.35 22.09 -0.26
C LYS A 554 32.28 20.63 0.17
N LYS A 555 31.26 20.23 0.94
CA LYS A 555 31.04 18.82 1.32
C LYS A 555 30.73 17.92 0.12
N VAL A 556 30.06 18.46 -0.91
CA VAL A 556 29.68 17.71 -2.12
C VAL A 556 30.23 18.33 -3.42
N HIS A 557 30.62 19.61 -3.41
CA HIS A 557 31.28 20.26 -4.53
C HIS A 557 32.77 20.51 -4.26
N SER A 558 33.58 20.38 -5.30
CA SER A 558 34.97 20.79 -5.31
C SER A 558 35.14 22.29 -5.03
N GLU A 559 36.21 22.63 -4.29
CA GLU A 559 36.64 24.00 -4.00
C GLU A 559 36.65 24.87 -5.27
N SER A 560 37.17 24.33 -6.38
CA SER A 560 37.29 25.05 -7.65
C SER A 560 35.92 25.36 -8.29
N HIS A 561 34.91 24.51 -8.14
CA HIS A 561 33.54 24.80 -8.60
C HIS A 561 32.89 25.88 -7.73
N VAL A 562 32.99 25.76 -6.41
CA VAL A 562 32.43 26.75 -5.45
C VAL A 562 33.05 28.14 -5.71
N GLN A 563 34.38 28.23 -5.83
CA GLN A 563 35.07 29.48 -6.17
C GLN A 563 34.71 29.98 -7.58
N ARG A 564 34.57 29.11 -8.59
CA ARG A 564 34.16 29.49 -9.94
C ARG A 564 32.78 30.14 -9.94
N MET A 565 31.83 29.58 -9.18
CA MET A 565 30.49 30.13 -9.03
C MET A 565 30.51 31.42 -8.20
N GLN A 566 31.24 31.48 -7.08
CA GLN A 566 31.36 32.69 -6.26
C GLN A 566 31.86 33.91 -7.06
N ASN A 567 32.84 33.68 -7.94
CA ASN A 567 33.41 34.69 -8.83
C ASN A 567 32.44 35.17 -9.94
N THR A 568 31.24 34.61 -10.10
CA THR A 568 30.22 35.14 -11.05
C THR A 568 29.76 36.54 -10.66
N SER A 569 29.65 36.82 -9.36
CA SER A 569 29.26 38.13 -8.80
C SER A 569 30.18 39.28 -9.20
N LEU A 570 31.44 38.99 -9.55
CA LEU A 570 32.46 39.98 -9.92
C LEU A 570 32.58 40.21 -11.44
N LYS A 571 31.82 39.48 -12.26
CA LYS A 571 31.93 39.50 -13.73
C LYS A 571 30.86 40.38 -14.38
N SER A 572 31.13 40.84 -15.60
CA SER A 572 30.13 41.50 -16.45
C SER A 572 29.24 40.48 -17.17
N SER A 573 28.03 40.87 -17.55
CA SER A 573 27.05 39.97 -18.19
C SER A 573 27.58 39.30 -19.46
N GLY A 574 28.39 39.98 -20.27
CA GLY A 574 29.04 39.37 -21.44
C GLY A 574 29.99 38.22 -21.07
N VAL A 575 30.86 38.43 -20.08
CA VAL A 575 31.78 37.39 -19.59
C VAL A 575 31.03 36.23 -18.92
N LEU A 576 29.86 36.50 -18.34
CA LEU A 576 28.98 35.47 -17.78
C LEU A 576 28.28 34.66 -18.86
N ALA A 577 27.83 35.30 -19.95
CA ALA A 577 27.25 34.62 -21.11
C ALA A 577 28.28 33.73 -21.83
N ASP A 578 29.52 34.21 -22.00
CA ASP A 578 30.62 33.41 -22.56
C ASP A 578 31.00 32.23 -21.64
N MET A 579 31.01 32.45 -20.33
CA MET A 579 31.25 31.40 -19.33
C MET A 579 30.11 30.37 -19.30
N ALA A 580 28.86 30.78 -19.50
CA ALA A 580 27.70 29.90 -19.50
C ALA A 580 27.71 28.93 -20.70
N GLN A 581 28.17 29.38 -21.88
CA GLN A 581 28.34 28.55 -23.08
C GLN A 581 29.31 27.37 -22.91
N ALA A 582 30.20 27.42 -21.90
CA ALA A 582 31.10 26.32 -21.57
C ALA A 582 30.42 25.16 -20.80
N PHE A 583 29.14 25.30 -20.45
CA PHE A 583 28.37 24.33 -19.68
C PHE A 583 27.09 23.92 -20.41
N ASN A 584 26.61 22.69 -20.17
CA ASN A 584 25.40 22.19 -20.81
C ASN A 584 24.15 22.81 -20.15
N SER A 585 23.39 23.59 -20.93
CA SER A 585 22.09 24.16 -20.53
C SER A 585 22.16 24.98 -19.23
N ILE A 586 23.10 25.94 -19.18
CA ILE A 586 23.28 26.88 -18.07
C ILE A 586 23.16 28.32 -18.58
N TYR A 587 22.58 29.19 -17.76
CA TYR A 587 22.68 30.64 -17.90
C TYR A 587 23.22 31.23 -16.59
N LEU A 588 23.89 32.38 -16.65
CA LEU A 588 24.55 33.00 -15.49
C LEU A 588 24.31 34.52 -15.50
N ASN A 589 24.07 35.07 -14.32
CA ASN A 589 24.06 36.51 -14.02
C ASN A 589 24.79 36.79 -12.69
N LYS A 590 24.95 38.06 -12.32
CA LYS A 590 25.73 38.44 -11.12
C LYS A 590 25.18 37.88 -9.81
N GLU A 591 23.87 37.71 -9.72
CA GLU A 591 23.18 37.25 -8.52
C GLU A 591 23.13 35.71 -8.41
N THR A 592 23.58 34.98 -9.44
CA THR A 592 23.49 33.51 -9.52
C THR A 592 24.08 32.80 -8.31
N PHE A 593 25.28 33.18 -7.87
CA PHE A 593 25.90 32.58 -6.68
C PHE A 593 25.06 32.80 -5.41
N LYS A 594 24.58 34.03 -5.18
CA LYS A 594 23.76 34.41 -4.02
C LYS A 594 22.44 33.65 -4.02
N CYS A 595 21.79 33.49 -5.17
CA CYS A 595 20.55 32.71 -5.29
C CYS A 595 20.78 31.21 -5.05
N ALA A 596 21.84 30.63 -5.61
CA ALA A 596 22.17 29.22 -5.41
C ALA A 596 22.60 28.91 -3.95
N GLU A 597 23.36 29.82 -3.33
CA GLU A 597 23.72 29.76 -1.91
C GLU A 597 22.48 29.84 -1.00
N LEU A 598 21.48 30.67 -1.35
CA LEU A 598 20.18 30.72 -0.67
C LEU A 598 19.36 29.45 -0.90
N ALA A 599 19.31 28.91 -2.13
CA ALA A 599 18.56 27.69 -2.44
C ALA A 599 19.04 26.51 -1.59
N ALA A 600 20.34 26.21 -1.62
CA ALA A 600 20.95 25.15 -0.82
C ALA A 600 20.76 25.40 0.70
N GLY A 601 20.95 26.64 1.15
CA GLY A 601 20.80 27.01 2.56
C GLY A 601 19.36 26.90 3.08
N CYS A 602 18.36 27.10 2.22
CA CYS A 602 16.96 26.90 2.55
C CYS A 602 16.63 25.40 2.73
N VAL A 603 17.15 24.52 1.87
CA VAL A 603 16.96 23.06 2.03
C VAL A 603 17.70 22.55 3.28
N VAL A 604 18.90 23.04 3.58
CA VAL A 604 19.60 22.80 4.85
C VAL A 604 18.75 23.25 6.05
N GLN A 605 18.18 24.47 6.02
CA GLN A 605 17.31 24.95 7.11
C GLN A 605 16.02 24.11 7.26
N ALA A 606 15.47 23.58 6.16
CA ALA A 606 14.35 22.66 6.20
C ALA A 606 14.72 21.35 6.92
N VAL A 607 15.86 20.75 6.56
CA VAL A 607 16.44 19.59 7.24
C VAL A 607 16.69 19.85 8.73
N ASP A 608 17.37 20.95 9.09
CA ASP A 608 17.63 21.31 10.49
C ASP A 608 16.33 21.42 11.30
N SER A 609 15.25 21.93 10.69
CA SER A 609 13.96 22.13 11.37
C SER A 609 13.23 20.81 11.63
N VAL A 610 13.34 19.87 10.69
CA VAL A 610 12.81 18.50 10.85
C VAL A 610 13.63 17.71 11.87
N MET A 611 14.97 17.72 11.73
CA MET A 611 15.86 16.96 12.61
C MET A 611 15.95 17.49 14.04
N THR A 612 15.60 18.77 14.28
CA THR A 612 15.47 19.34 15.63
C THR A 612 14.04 19.32 16.19
N GLY A 613 13.09 18.63 15.53
CA GLY A 613 11.73 18.46 16.03
C GLY A 613 10.89 19.75 16.06
N LYS A 614 11.27 20.79 15.30
CA LYS A 614 10.49 22.03 15.19
C LYS A 614 9.27 21.86 14.30
N CYS A 615 9.42 21.06 13.25
CA CYS A 615 8.33 20.65 12.38
C CYS A 615 8.48 19.18 11.98
N GLN A 616 7.37 18.50 11.71
CA GLN A 616 7.39 17.07 11.34
C GLN A 616 7.96 16.85 9.93
N ALA A 617 7.52 17.66 8.98
CA ALA A 617 8.01 17.70 7.61
C ALA A 617 8.33 19.14 7.21
N ALA A 618 9.02 19.32 6.09
CA ALA A 618 9.29 20.64 5.53
C ALA A 618 9.14 20.68 4.00
N ALA A 619 8.76 21.84 3.47
CA ALA A 619 8.69 22.11 2.05
C ALA A 619 9.54 23.35 1.69
N ALA A 620 10.36 23.23 0.65
CA ALA A 620 11.31 24.25 0.22
C ALA A 620 11.01 24.73 -1.21
N ILE A 621 10.43 25.93 -1.32
CA ILE A 621 10.14 26.60 -2.59
C ILE A 621 11.42 27.36 -3.01
N VAL A 622 12.35 26.66 -3.65
CA VAL A 622 13.72 27.14 -3.93
C VAL A 622 14.04 27.20 -5.43
N ARG A 623 14.96 28.09 -5.82
CA ARG A 623 15.62 28.09 -7.14
C ARG A 623 16.97 28.85 -7.08
N PRO A 624 17.94 28.60 -7.97
CA PRO A 624 17.95 27.58 -9.03
C PRO A 624 17.88 26.13 -8.50
N PRO A 625 17.52 25.16 -9.36
CA PRO A 625 17.54 23.73 -9.03
C PRO A 625 18.97 23.22 -8.77
N GLY A 626 19.11 21.94 -8.42
CA GLY A 626 20.36 21.32 -7.99
C GLY A 626 20.68 19.92 -8.52
N HIS A 627 19.70 19.04 -8.81
CA HIS A 627 19.97 17.60 -8.98
C HIS A 627 20.93 17.23 -10.14
N HIS A 628 21.09 18.07 -11.17
CA HIS A 628 22.06 17.89 -12.26
C HIS A 628 23.48 18.40 -11.95
N ALA A 629 23.67 19.22 -10.91
CA ALA A 629 24.98 19.81 -10.61
C ALA A 629 25.93 18.74 -10.05
N SER A 630 27.05 18.51 -10.72
CA SER A 630 28.06 17.56 -10.28
C SER A 630 29.05 18.19 -9.29
N ALA A 631 29.98 17.40 -8.75
CA ALA A 631 31.00 17.91 -7.85
C ALA A 631 31.86 19.04 -8.47
N SER A 632 32.00 19.12 -9.79
CA SER A 632 32.92 20.06 -10.46
C SER A 632 32.29 21.01 -11.47
N THR A 633 31.02 20.79 -11.85
CA THR A 633 30.42 21.37 -13.06
C THR A 633 28.91 21.63 -12.87
N PRO A 634 28.40 22.84 -13.20
CA PRO A 634 26.97 23.09 -13.27
C PRO A 634 26.39 22.53 -14.57
N CYS A 635 25.14 22.06 -14.55
CA CYS A 635 24.46 21.46 -15.70
C CYS A 635 22.94 21.61 -15.56
N GLY A 636 22.18 21.72 -16.65
CA GLY A 636 20.71 21.63 -16.61
C GLY A 636 20.06 22.62 -15.64
N PHE A 637 20.43 23.91 -15.75
CA PHE A 637 20.05 25.01 -14.84
C PHE A 637 20.56 24.87 -13.38
N CYS A 638 21.18 23.75 -13.02
CA CYS A 638 21.62 23.47 -11.66
C CYS A 638 23.02 24.04 -11.38
N ILE A 639 23.14 24.83 -10.30
CA ILE A 639 24.39 25.51 -9.92
C ILE A 639 25.10 24.76 -8.78
N PHE A 640 24.36 24.45 -7.72
CA PHE A 640 24.77 23.60 -6.60
C PHE A 640 23.68 22.58 -6.34
N ASN A 641 24.05 21.38 -5.92
CA ASN A 641 23.09 20.31 -5.65
C ASN A 641 22.46 20.51 -4.27
N ASN A 642 21.36 21.27 -4.25
CA ASN A 642 20.67 21.70 -3.03
C ASN A 642 20.33 20.52 -2.10
N VAL A 643 19.80 19.44 -2.66
CA VAL A 643 19.40 18.24 -1.91
C VAL A 643 20.63 17.45 -1.43
N ALA A 644 21.68 17.30 -2.24
CA ALA A 644 22.91 16.62 -1.83
C ALA A 644 23.67 17.38 -0.72
N VAL A 645 23.73 18.72 -0.79
CA VAL A 645 24.29 19.56 0.27
C VAL A 645 23.54 19.34 1.59
N ALA A 646 22.20 19.30 1.53
CA ALA A 646 21.37 19.04 2.71
C ALA A 646 21.50 17.60 3.24
N ALA A 647 21.61 16.61 2.35
CA ALA A 647 21.84 15.21 2.72
C ALA A 647 23.17 15.02 3.43
N GLN A 648 24.27 15.52 2.86
CA GLN A 648 25.60 15.42 3.47
C GLN A 648 25.69 16.22 4.77
N HIS A 649 25.02 17.38 4.84
CA HIS A 649 24.86 18.11 6.10
C HIS A 649 24.11 17.29 7.16
N ALA A 650 23.07 16.53 6.79
CA ALA A 650 22.33 15.67 7.71
C ALA A 650 23.16 14.48 8.21
N LEU A 651 23.89 13.79 7.31
CA LEU A 651 24.82 12.71 7.66
C LEU A 651 25.84 13.19 8.70
N ASP A 652 26.49 14.33 8.45
CA ASP A 652 27.58 14.81 9.30
C ASP A 652 27.10 15.45 10.62
N THR A 653 25.96 16.15 10.61
CA THR A 653 25.51 16.95 11.77
C THR A 653 24.65 16.12 12.73
N TYR A 654 23.82 15.23 12.19
CA TYR A 654 22.89 14.40 12.97
C TYR A 654 23.32 12.93 13.06
N ASN A 655 24.51 12.58 12.53
CA ASN A 655 25.06 11.21 12.51
C ASN A 655 24.08 10.20 11.92
N LEU A 656 23.38 10.58 10.84
CA LEU A 656 22.45 9.68 10.17
C LEU A 656 23.22 8.56 9.44
N GLU A 657 22.70 7.35 9.59
CA GLU A 657 23.18 6.14 8.93
C GLU A 657 22.45 5.90 7.60
N ARG A 658 21.20 6.38 7.46
CA ARG A 658 20.32 6.06 6.33
C ARG A 658 19.45 7.25 5.92
N ILE A 659 19.66 7.77 4.71
CA ILE A 659 18.84 8.81 4.07
C ILE A 659 18.30 8.29 2.75
N LEU A 660 16.99 8.45 2.53
CA LEU A 660 16.37 8.22 1.22
C LEU A 660 16.36 9.54 0.43
N LEU A 661 16.97 9.54 -0.74
CA LEU A 661 16.86 10.61 -1.74
C LEU A 661 15.97 10.11 -2.87
N LEU A 662 14.71 10.55 -2.91
CA LEU A 662 13.81 10.25 -4.01
C LEU A 662 13.80 11.41 -5.01
N ASP A 663 13.94 11.09 -6.28
CA ASP A 663 13.94 12.04 -7.40
C ASP A 663 12.83 11.67 -8.37
N TRP A 664 11.76 12.48 -8.39
CA TRP A 664 10.62 12.30 -9.29
C TRP A 664 10.59 13.32 -10.44
N ASP A 665 11.65 14.12 -10.57
CA ASP A 665 11.88 14.97 -11.73
C ASP A 665 11.90 14.11 -13.01
N VAL A 666 11.43 14.66 -14.12
CA VAL A 666 11.37 13.91 -15.38
C VAL A 666 12.77 13.66 -15.97
N HIS A 667 13.78 14.37 -15.49
CA HIS A 667 15.18 14.16 -15.87
C HIS A 667 15.93 13.36 -14.80
N HIS A 668 16.90 12.56 -15.21
CA HIS A 668 17.77 11.84 -14.27
C HIS A 668 18.67 12.83 -13.52
N GLY A 669 18.61 12.83 -12.19
CA GLY A 669 19.48 13.62 -11.30
C GLY A 669 20.91 13.09 -11.26
N ASN A 670 21.59 13.12 -12.40
CA ASN A 670 22.94 12.60 -12.61
C ASN A 670 23.97 13.19 -11.62
N GLY A 671 23.81 14.45 -11.21
CA GLY A 671 24.67 15.09 -10.20
C GLY A 671 24.51 14.41 -8.84
N THR A 672 23.28 14.19 -8.40
CA THR A 672 22.94 13.49 -7.14
C THR A 672 23.45 12.04 -7.16
N GLN A 673 23.21 11.32 -8.26
CA GLN A 673 23.71 9.96 -8.43
C GLN A 673 25.25 9.90 -8.34
N GLU A 674 25.96 10.77 -9.05
CA GLU A 674 27.43 10.78 -9.05
C GLU A 674 28.05 11.06 -7.67
N MET A 675 27.38 11.87 -6.83
CA MET A 675 27.80 12.16 -5.46
C MET A 675 27.66 10.95 -4.53
N PHE A 676 26.56 10.18 -4.65
CA PHE A 676 26.22 9.13 -3.68
C PHE A 676 26.36 7.68 -4.16
N LYS A 677 26.66 7.42 -5.43
CA LYS A 677 26.80 6.06 -6.02
C LYS A 677 27.73 5.06 -5.31
N LYS A 678 28.53 5.52 -4.33
CA LYS A 678 29.46 4.72 -3.51
C LYS A 678 29.06 4.59 -2.04
N ASP A 679 28.08 5.37 -1.57
CA ASP A 679 27.77 5.51 -0.15
C ASP A 679 26.50 4.71 0.22
N PRO A 680 26.61 3.58 0.95
CA PRO A 680 25.44 2.79 1.35
C PRO A 680 24.53 3.50 2.37
N ARG A 681 24.96 4.64 2.93
CA ARG A 681 24.12 5.46 3.82
C ARG A 681 23.05 6.24 3.07
N VAL A 682 23.15 6.32 1.74
CA VAL A 682 22.24 7.09 0.90
C VAL A 682 21.63 6.19 -0.16
N LEU A 683 20.34 5.93 -0.03
CA LEU A 683 19.54 5.29 -1.07
C LEU A 683 19.05 6.38 -2.03
N TYR A 684 19.60 6.45 -3.23
CA TYR A 684 19.07 7.28 -4.32
C TYR A 684 18.07 6.49 -5.15
N VAL A 685 16.88 7.03 -5.39
CA VAL A 685 15.84 6.44 -6.24
C VAL A 685 15.38 7.50 -7.24
N SER A 686 15.35 7.19 -8.54
CA SER A 686 14.98 8.15 -9.59
C SER A 686 13.94 7.60 -10.56
N MET A 687 12.92 8.41 -10.87
CA MET A 687 11.80 8.09 -11.76
C MET A 687 11.71 9.06 -12.94
N HIS A 688 12.58 8.87 -13.92
CA HIS A 688 12.85 9.82 -14.98
C HIS A 688 12.54 9.27 -16.38
N ARG A 689 12.33 10.16 -17.35
CA ARG A 689 12.30 9.81 -18.77
C ARG A 689 13.72 9.56 -19.27
N TYR A 690 13.88 8.45 -19.98
CA TYR A 690 15.16 7.94 -20.43
C TYR A 690 15.22 7.81 -21.96
N ASP A 691 14.09 7.45 -22.59
CA ASP A 691 13.98 7.20 -24.03
C ASP A 691 15.16 6.36 -24.59
N ASN A 692 15.54 5.29 -23.89
CA ASN A 692 16.67 4.42 -24.20
C ASN A 692 18.03 5.16 -24.25
N GLY A 693 18.25 6.11 -23.34
CA GLY A 693 19.49 6.89 -23.27
C GLY A 693 19.57 8.02 -24.28
N THR A 694 18.43 8.58 -24.69
CA THR A 694 18.37 9.74 -25.62
C THR A 694 17.72 10.98 -25.01
N PHE A 695 17.09 10.86 -23.84
CA PHE A 695 16.55 12.01 -23.11
C PHE A 695 17.64 12.71 -22.28
N PHE A 696 17.48 14.01 -21.97
CA PHE A 696 18.45 14.76 -21.18
C PHE A 696 18.66 14.09 -19.81
N PRO A 697 19.91 13.89 -19.33
CA PRO A 697 21.15 14.58 -19.73
C PRO A 697 21.99 13.92 -20.85
N ALA A 698 21.47 12.94 -21.60
CA ALA A 698 22.23 12.07 -22.51
C ALA A 698 22.85 12.73 -23.78
N ASN A 699 23.14 14.03 -23.74
CA ASN A 699 23.95 14.77 -24.71
C ASN A 699 25.45 14.40 -24.62
N ILE A 700 25.82 13.54 -23.68
CA ILE A 700 27.17 13.19 -23.25
C ILE A 700 27.40 11.69 -23.55
N SER A 701 28.65 11.21 -23.41
CA SER A 701 29.09 9.89 -23.88
C SER A 701 28.19 8.70 -23.48
N THR A 702 28.25 7.61 -24.25
CA THR A 702 27.42 6.40 -24.03
C THR A 702 27.46 5.87 -22.60
N GLN A 703 28.60 6.02 -21.91
CA GLN A 703 28.77 5.61 -20.52
C GLN A 703 27.87 6.39 -19.53
N GLU A 704 27.57 7.66 -19.81
CA GLU A 704 26.65 8.46 -18.98
C GLU A 704 25.19 8.14 -19.31
N ALA A 705 24.88 7.84 -20.57
CA ALA A 705 23.57 7.32 -20.96
C ALA A 705 23.31 5.94 -20.32
N GLU A 706 24.30 5.06 -20.21
CA GLU A 706 24.18 3.78 -19.49
C GLU A 706 23.94 3.97 -17.98
N ALA A 707 24.48 5.05 -17.38
CA ALA A 707 24.38 5.31 -15.94
C ALA A 707 22.98 5.71 -15.45
N ALA A 708 22.09 6.18 -16.33
CA ALA A 708 20.67 6.40 -16.02
C ALA A 708 19.79 5.16 -16.29
N SER A 709 20.36 4.07 -16.80
CA SER A 709 19.61 2.84 -17.07
C SER A 709 19.26 2.08 -15.78
N ALA A 710 18.24 1.22 -15.87
CA ALA A 710 17.84 0.31 -14.79
C ALA A 710 18.94 -0.71 -14.40
N ASP A 711 19.95 -0.95 -15.23
CA ASP A 711 21.06 -1.86 -14.94
C ASP A 711 22.13 -1.20 -14.05
N TYR A 712 22.11 0.13 -13.94
CA TYR A 712 23.03 0.86 -13.08
C TYR A 712 22.52 0.88 -11.64
N VAL A 713 23.11 0.02 -10.80
CA VAL A 713 22.71 -0.17 -9.39
C VAL A 713 23.60 0.56 -8.38
N GLY A 714 24.56 1.38 -8.83
CA GLY A 714 25.63 1.94 -7.98
C GLY A 714 26.91 1.08 -7.99
N VAL A 715 27.95 1.50 -7.24
CA VAL A 715 29.30 0.89 -7.32
C VAL A 715 29.98 0.75 -5.97
N GLY A 716 30.79 -0.29 -5.80
CA GLY A 716 31.49 -0.57 -4.54
C GLY A 716 30.51 -0.86 -3.40
N GLN A 717 30.65 -0.18 -2.26
CA GLN A 717 29.72 -0.32 -1.14
C GLN A 717 28.32 0.24 -1.45
N GLY A 718 28.18 1.18 -2.39
CA GLY A 718 26.90 1.72 -2.84
C GLY A 718 26.15 0.83 -3.85
N ALA A 719 26.65 -0.36 -4.19
CA ALA A 719 25.96 -1.28 -5.10
C ALA A 719 24.64 -1.80 -4.48
N GLY A 720 23.54 -1.52 -5.17
CA GLY A 720 22.16 -1.72 -4.70
C GLY A 720 21.46 -0.43 -4.30
N TYR A 721 22.20 0.60 -3.88
CA TYR A 721 21.68 1.85 -3.27
C TYR A 721 21.40 2.97 -4.28
N CYS A 722 21.46 2.68 -5.57
CA CYS A 722 21.09 3.60 -6.63
C CYS A 722 20.06 2.93 -7.55
N VAL A 723 18.79 3.33 -7.44
CA VAL A 723 17.63 2.69 -8.08
C VAL A 723 17.09 3.58 -9.20
N ASN A 724 17.34 3.20 -10.45
CA ASN A 724 16.82 3.93 -11.61
C ASN A 724 15.57 3.25 -12.18
N ILE A 725 14.49 4.02 -12.38
CA ILE A 725 13.23 3.61 -13.03
C ILE A 725 13.09 4.40 -14.35
N PRO A 726 13.73 3.95 -15.44
CA PRO A 726 13.87 4.73 -16.67
C PRO A 726 12.66 4.58 -17.61
N TRP A 727 11.89 5.64 -17.84
CA TRP A 727 10.77 5.63 -18.78
C TRP A 727 11.25 5.71 -20.24
N ASN A 728 11.04 4.64 -21.00
CA ASN A 728 11.47 4.54 -22.40
C ASN A 728 10.47 5.13 -23.41
N LYS A 729 9.54 5.95 -22.93
CA LYS A 729 8.48 6.56 -23.73
C LYS A 729 7.90 7.78 -23.02
N LYS A 730 7.62 8.84 -23.79
CA LYS A 730 6.80 9.97 -23.33
C LYS A 730 5.35 9.58 -23.00
N GLY A 731 4.70 10.40 -22.18
CA GLY A 731 3.27 10.29 -21.88
C GLY A 731 2.93 9.35 -20.71
N MET A 732 3.92 8.95 -19.91
CA MET A 732 3.68 8.31 -18.60
C MET A 732 2.89 9.26 -17.70
N GLY A 733 1.97 8.73 -16.91
CA GLY A 733 1.21 9.50 -15.93
C GLY A 733 0.99 8.69 -14.65
N ASP A 734 -0.14 8.95 -14.00
CA ASP A 734 -0.43 8.43 -12.66
C ASP A 734 -0.43 6.90 -12.55
N PRO A 735 -0.96 6.12 -13.52
CA PRO A 735 -0.85 4.65 -13.49
C PRO A 735 0.59 4.13 -13.44
N GLU A 736 1.49 4.74 -14.20
CA GLU A 736 2.89 4.35 -14.26
C GLU A 736 3.65 4.75 -13.00
N TYR A 737 3.40 5.97 -12.48
CA TYR A 737 4.02 6.43 -11.24
C TYR A 737 3.49 5.66 -10.01
N LEU A 738 2.19 5.37 -9.96
CA LEU A 738 1.57 4.48 -8.95
C LEU A 738 2.21 3.09 -8.98
N ALA A 739 2.31 2.47 -10.17
CA ALA A 739 2.89 1.15 -10.30
C ALA A 739 4.35 1.13 -9.85
N ALA A 740 5.18 2.09 -10.27
CA ALA A 740 6.56 2.18 -9.79
C ALA A 740 6.65 2.39 -8.27
N PHE A 741 5.77 3.21 -7.68
CA PHE A 741 5.75 3.43 -6.24
C PHE A 741 5.46 2.15 -5.46
N LEU A 742 4.35 1.48 -5.78
CA LEU A 742 3.91 0.27 -5.08
C LEU A 742 4.84 -0.91 -5.36
N GLN A 743 5.37 -1.04 -6.59
CA GLN A 743 6.10 -2.22 -7.03
C GLN A 743 7.62 -2.13 -6.89
N VAL A 744 8.18 -0.94 -6.60
CA VAL A 744 9.63 -0.70 -6.43
C VAL A 744 9.94 0.26 -5.29
N VAL A 745 9.44 1.51 -5.34
CA VAL A 745 9.89 2.58 -4.41
C VAL A 745 9.58 2.26 -2.95
N LEU A 746 8.32 1.93 -2.64
CA LEU A 746 7.92 1.63 -1.26
C LEU A 746 8.55 0.33 -0.73
N PRO A 747 8.51 -0.82 -1.43
CA PRO A 747 9.19 -2.04 -0.97
C PRO A 747 10.67 -1.82 -0.59
N ILE A 748 11.44 -1.16 -1.47
CA ILE A 748 12.86 -0.89 -1.21
C ILE A 748 13.01 0.11 -0.05
N SER A 749 12.21 1.19 -0.02
CA SER A 749 12.31 2.23 1.02
C SER A 749 11.93 1.72 2.40
N TYR A 750 10.92 0.84 2.51
CA TYR A 750 10.58 0.18 3.76
C TYR A 750 11.70 -0.76 4.23
N GLN A 751 12.28 -1.56 3.33
CA GLN A 751 13.41 -2.44 3.68
C GLN A 751 14.68 -1.66 4.06
N PHE A 752 14.94 -0.52 3.42
CA PHE A 752 16.03 0.39 3.77
C PHE A 752 15.82 1.08 5.12
N ASN A 753 14.56 1.33 5.52
CA ASN A 753 14.21 2.01 6.77
C ASN A 753 15.02 3.30 7.01
N PRO A 754 14.80 4.36 6.18
CA PRO A 754 15.52 5.62 6.27
C PRO A 754 15.22 6.35 7.58
N GLN A 755 16.17 7.14 8.07
CA GLN A 755 16.00 8.04 9.22
C GLN A 755 15.53 9.45 8.79
N LEU A 756 15.71 9.80 7.50
CA LEU A 756 15.26 11.03 6.87
C LEU A 756 14.94 10.74 5.40
N VAL A 757 13.86 11.32 4.87
CA VAL A 757 13.52 11.30 3.44
C VAL A 757 13.66 12.71 2.87
N LEU A 758 14.41 12.85 1.78
CA LEU A 758 14.49 14.08 0.99
C LEU A 758 13.96 13.79 -0.41
N VAL A 759 13.11 14.68 -0.93
CA VAL A 759 12.56 14.59 -2.29
C VAL A 759 13.12 15.71 -3.15
N SER A 760 13.85 15.33 -4.20
CA SER A 760 14.17 16.16 -5.36
C SER A 760 12.89 16.30 -6.19
N ALA A 761 12.16 17.39 -5.95
CA ALA A 761 10.78 17.53 -6.36
C ALA A 761 10.66 18.33 -7.67
N GLY A 762 10.92 17.64 -8.78
CA GLY A 762 10.64 18.15 -10.13
C GLY A 762 9.16 18.00 -10.50
N PHE A 763 8.58 19.04 -11.09
CA PHE A 763 7.18 19.03 -11.55
C PHE A 763 7.08 19.13 -13.09
N ASP A 764 8.12 18.69 -13.80
CA ASP A 764 8.18 18.61 -15.26
C ASP A 764 7.72 17.26 -15.81
N ALA A 765 7.56 16.24 -14.95
CA ALA A 765 6.79 15.05 -15.30
C ALA A 765 5.27 15.34 -15.32
N ALA A 766 4.85 16.52 -14.86
CA ALA A 766 3.46 16.91 -14.76
C ALA A 766 2.78 17.10 -16.12
N VAL A 767 1.47 16.98 -16.12
CA VAL A 767 0.60 17.39 -17.23
C VAL A 767 0.89 18.84 -17.67
N ASP A 768 0.84 19.06 -18.98
CA ASP A 768 1.12 20.33 -19.67
C ASP A 768 2.52 20.94 -19.46
N ASP A 769 3.50 20.21 -18.91
CA ASP A 769 4.89 20.70 -18.88
C ASP A 769 5.52 20.71 -20.28
N PRO A 770 6.21 21.80 -20.68
CA PRO A 770 6.79 21.92 -22.02
C PRO A 770 8.00 21.01 -22.30
N LEU A 771 8.69 20.48 -21.28
CA LEU A 771 9.93 19.72 -21.45
C LEU A 771 9.73 18.20 -21.27
N GLY A 772 9.10 17.79 -20.15
CA GLY A 772 9.05 16.36 -19.80
C GLY A 772 8.18 15.52 -20.73
N GLY A 773 7.04 16.05 -21.16
CA GLY A 773 6.10 15.33 -22.04
C GLY A 773 5.42 14.12 -21.38
N CYS A 774 5.40 14.07 -20.05
CA CYS A 774 4.62 13.15 -19.24
C CYS A 774 3.25 13.78 -18.89
N LYS A 775 2.48 13.13 -18.01
CA LYS A 775 1.08 13.44 -17.70
C LYS A 775 0.73 13.20 -16.22
N VAL A 776 1.67 13.38 -15.31
CA VAL A 776 1.41 13.21 -13.88
C VAL A 776 0.48 14.33 -13.39
N SER A 777 -0.58 13.98 -12.67
CA SER A 777 -1.54 14.93 -12.12
C SER A 777 -1.01 15.56 -10.81
N PRO A 778 -1.50 16.76 -10.42
CA PRO A 778 -1.14 17.34 -9.13
C PRO A 778 -1.43 16.42 -7.94
N GLU A 779 -2.55 15.71 -7.99
CA GLU A 779 -3.01 14.81 -6.93
C GLU A 779 -2.09 13.61 -6.78
N MET A 780 -1.52 13.09 -7.88
CA MET A 780 -0.56 11.98 -7.81
C MET A 780 0.73 12.38 -7.06
N TYR A 781 1.21 13.62 -7.20
CA TYR A 781 2.31 14.13 -6.36
C TYR A 781 1.93 14.20 -4.88
N GLY A 782 0.67 14.56 -4.57
CA GLY A 782 0.11 14.47 -3.23
C GLY A 782 0.10 13.03 -2.68
N LEU A 783 -0.36 12.04 -3.46
CA LEU A 783 -0.38 10.63 -3.08
C LEU A 783 1.03 10.07 -2.83
N MET A 784 1.98 10.35 -3.74
CA MET A 784 3.39 9.99 -3.59
C MET A 784 3.98 10.56 -2.29
N THR A 785 3.70 11.84 -2.01
CA THR A 785 4.12 12.50 -0.76
C THR A 785 3.52 11.82 0.47
N ARG A 786 2.23 11.45 0.41
CA ARG A 786 1.50 10.84 1.53
C ARG A 786 2.01 9.45 1.92
N TRP A 787 2.39 8.60 0.96
CA TRP A 787 3.01 7.31 1.29
C TRP A 787 4.38 7.47 1.96
N LEU A 788 5.18 8.44 1.51
CA LEU A 788 6.51 8.70 2.10
C LEU A 788 6.43 9.18 3.56
N GLN A 789 5.31 9.75 4.02
CA GLN A 789 5.11 10.07 5.44
C GLN A 789 5.06 8.82 6.35
N GLY A 790 4.83 7.63 5.78
CA GLY A 790 4.94 6.36 6.51
C GLY A 790 6.38 5.94 6.82
N LEU A 791 7.39 6.63 6.26
CA LEU A 791 8.82 6.34 6.46
C LEU A 791 9.45 7.34 7.43
N ALA A 792 10.64 7.00 7.96
CA ALA A 792 11.49 7.92 8.72
C ALA A 792 10.83 8.63 9.91
N GLY A 793 9.80 8.04 10.53
CA GLY A 793 9.03 8.75 11.57
C GLY A 793 8.39 10.04 11.05
N GLY A 794 7.93 10.05 9.80
CA GLY A 794 7.37 11.22 9.12
C GLY A 794 8.38 12.32 8.76
N ARG A 795 9.69 12.12 8.98
CA ARG A 795 10.73 13.13 8.70
C ARG A 795 11.01 13.21 7.20
N LEU A 796 10.29 14.12 6.56
CA LEU A 796 10.22 14.27 5.11
C LEU A 796 10.47 15.74 4.71
N VAL A 797 11.37 15.97 3.75
CA VAL A 797 11.60 17.29 3.14
C VAL A 797 11.36 17.23 1.64
N VAL A 798 10.50 18.11 1.12
CA VAL A 798 10.21 18.24 -0.32
C VAL A 798 10.85 19.53 -0.84
N ALA A 799 11.82 19.45 -1.75
CA ALA A 799 12.57 20.59 -2.26
C ALA A 799 12.41 20.72 -3.79
N LEU A 800 12.05 21.93 -4.25
CA LEU A 800 11.78 22.18 -5.68
C LEU A 800 13.03 21.98 -6.57
N GLU A 801 12.88 21.18 -7.62
CA GLU A 801 13.88 20.98 -8.68
C GLU A 801 13.34 21.55 -10.02
N GLY A 802 13.05 20.71 -11.02
CA GLY A 802 12.48 21.09 -12.32
C GLY A 802 10.97 21.40 -12.31
N GLY A 803 10.36 21.38 -13.49
CA GLY A 803 8.97 21.81 -13.72
C GLY A 803 8.85 23.27 -14.13
N TYR A 804 8.26 23.51 -15.29
CA TYR A 804 8.39 24.75 -16.06
C TYR A 804 7.04 25.32 -16.52
N ASN A 805 5.98 24.52 -16.55
CA ASN A 805 4.62 25.07 -16.57
C ASN A 805 4.26 25.62 -15.18
N VAL A 806 4.23 26.96 -15.06
CA VAL A 806 3.97 27.66 -13.79
C VAL A 806 2.61 27.32 -13.14
N THR A 807 1.63 26.86 -13.92
CA THR A 807 0.35 26.38 -13.39
C THR A 807 0.51 24.97 -12.81
N SER A 808 1.06 24.03 -13.59
CA SER A 808 1.26 22.63 -13.15
C SER A 808 2.10 22.53 -11.88
N ILE A 809 3.24 23.23 -11.82
CA ILE A 809 4.12 23.20 -10.65
C ILE A 809 3.44 23.81 -9.42
N SER A 810 2.58 24.84 -9.60
CA SER A 810 1.88 25.48 -8.49
C SER A 810 0.91 24.52 -7.82
N TYR A 811 0.10 23.80 -8.60
CA TYR A 811 -0.81 22.80 -8.07
C TYR A 811 -0.06 21.58 -7.51
N GLY A 812 0.92 21.05 -8.23
CA GLY A 812 1.69 19.87 -7.78
C GLY A 812 2.37 20.10 -6.43
N PHE A 813 3.11 21.20 -6.27
CA PHE A 813 3.77 21.54 -5.00
C PHE A 813 2.74 21.82 -3.89
N THR A 814 1.62 22.49 -4.21
CA THR A 814 0.52 22.69 -3.25
C THR A 814 -0.11 21.36 -2.80
N MET A 815 -0.28 20.37 -3.68
CA MET A 815 -0.75 19.03 -3.28
C MET A 815 0.25 18.29 -2.38
N CYS A 816 1.57 18.43 -2.62
CA CYS A 816 2.59 17.94 -1.70
C CYS A 816 2.43 18.58 -0.30
N SER A 817 2.33 19.92 -0.22
CA SER A 817 2.14 20.62 1.06
C SER A 817 0.84 20.25 1.78
N LYS A 818 -0.26 20.01 1.04
CA LYS A 818 -1.52 19.49 1.59
C LYS A 818 -1.34 18.11 2.20
N ALA A 819 -0.70 17.18 1.47
CA ALA A 819 -0.40 15.84 2.00
C ALA A 819 0.47 15.90 3.27
N LEU A 820 1.51 16.75 3.28
CA LEU A 820 2.37 16.95 4.46
C LEU A 820 1.61 17.50 5.68
N LEU A 821 0.59 18.33 5.47
CA LEU A 821 -0.31 18.83 6.51
C LEU A 821 -1.34 17.80 7.00
N GLY A 822 -1.47 16.65 6.33
CA GLY A 822 -2.47 15.62 6.62
C GLY A 822 -3.82 15.83 5.93
N ASP A 823 -3.92 16.78 4.99
CA ASP A 823 -5.16 17.01 4.24
C ASP A 823 -5.49 15.82 3.33
N PRO A 824 -6.78 15.51 3.13
CA PRO A 824 -7.21 14.57 2.09
C PRO A 824 -6.67 14.94 0.71
N ILE A 825 -6.09 13.95 0.04
CA ILE A 825 -5.79 14.00 -1.39
C ILE A 825 -6.92 13.27 -2.12
N ALA A 826 -7.41 13.88 -3.19
CA ALA A 826 -8.53 13.33 -3.96
C ALA A 826 -8.12 12.06 -4.73
N SER A 827 -9.04 11.10 -4.82
CA SER A 827 -8.83 9.90 -5.65
C SER A 827 -8.62 10.27 -7.13
N VAL A 828 -7.56 9.73 -7.71
CA VAL A 828 -7.11 10.07 -9.08
C VAL A 828 -7.72 9.10 -10.08
N GLU A 829 -8.71 9.53 -10.88
CA GLU A 829 -9.48 8.62 -11.75
C GLU A 829 -8.63 7.87 -12.79
N SER A 830 -7.53 8.45 -13.25
CA SER A 830 -6.59 7.83 -14.20
C SER A 830 -5.99 6.53 -13.65
N THR A 831 -5.77 6.42 -12.34
CA THR A 831 -5.18 5.23 -11.66
C THR A 831 -6.04 3.96 -11.77
N ARG A 832 -7.26 4.06 -12.30
CA ARG A 832 -8.13 2.92 -12.61
C ARG A 832 -7.72 2.18 -13.89
N VAL A 833 -6.82 2.75 -14.69
CA VAL A 833 -6.29 2.15 -15.92
C VAL A 833 -4.95 1.49 -15.61
N ALA A 834 -4.66 0.35 -16.24
CA ALA A 834 -3.35 -0.29 -16.11
C ALA A 834 -2.21 0.57 -16.69
N PRO A 835 -1.00 0.51 -16.11
CA PRO A 835 0.19 1.15 -16.68
C PRO A 835 0.49 0.61 -18.08
N ASN A 836 1.01 1.46 -18.96
CA ASN A 836 1.32 1.03 -20.32
C ASN A 836 2.53 0.07 -20.38
N GLN A 837 2.57 -0.76 -21.43
CA GLN A 837 3.58 -1.83 -21.58
C GLN A 837 5.04 -1.35 -21.51
N SER A 838 5.34 -0.12 -21.94
CA SER A 838 6.72 0.41 -21.85
C SER A 838 7.13 0.69 -20.41
N ALA A 839 6.21 1.13 -19.56
CA ALA A 839 6.47 1.34 -18.14
C ALA A 839 6.55 0.01 -17.39
N ILE A 840 5.68 -0.96 -17.73
CA ILE A 840 5.76 -2.34 -17.20
C ILE A 840 7.13 -2.95 -17.51
N ALA A 841 7.63 -2.80 -18.74
CA ALA A 841 8.95 -3.28 -19.12
C ALA A 841 10.08 -2.62 -18.30
N SER A 842 10.04 -1.29 -18.12
CA SER A 842 10.99 -0.55 -17.29
C SER A 842 10.97 -1.00 -15.82
N ILE A 843 9.79 -1.07 -15.19
CA ILE A 843 9.59 -1.51 -13.81
C ILE A 843 10.16 -2.92 -13.60
N ARG A 844 9.79 -3.87 -14.47
CA ARG A 844 10.31 -5.25 -14.43
C ARG A 844 11.83 -5.31 -14.59
N LYS A 845 12.42 -4.43 -15.41
CA LYS A 845 13.88 -4.35 -15.58
C LYS A 845 14.57 -3.83 -14.31
N THR A 846 14.06 -2.77 -13.69
CA THR A 846 14.57 -2.27 -12.40
C THR A 846 14.45 -3.33 -11.31
N GLN A 847 13.31 -4.05 -11.23
CA GLN A 847 13.12 -5.15 -10.28
C GLN A 847 14.18 -6.25 -10.45
N GLN A 848 14.44 -6.67 -11.69
CA GLN A 848 15.46 -7.69 -11.99
C GLN A 848 16.87 -7.24 -11.58
N ALA A 849 17.25 -5.99 -11.85
CA ALA A 849 18.55 -5.45 -11.47
C ALA A 849 18.71 -5.31 -9.95
N HIS A 850 17.64 -4.97 -9.23
CA HIS A 850 17.67 -4.70 -7.79
C HIS A 850 17.38 -5.89 -6.88
N LYS A 851 16.74 -6.94 -7.38
CA LYS A 851 16.46 -8.18 -6.62
C LYS A 851 17.68 -8.77 -5.89
N PRO A 852 18.92 -8.80 -6.45
CA PRO A 852 20.09 -9.31 -5.71
C PRO A 852 20.47 -8.50 -4.46
N HIS A 853 19.98 -7.26 -4.36
CA HIS A 853 20.29 -6.32 -3.28
C HIS A 853 19.13 -6.16 -2.29
N TRP A 854 17.88 -6.30 -2.76
CA TRP A 854 16.67 -6.05 -1.98
C TRP A 854 15.75 -7.28 -1.99
N SER A 855 15.77 -8.03 -0.89
CA SER A 855 14.99 -9.27 -0.75
C SER A 855 13.48 -9.04 -0.70
N CYS A 856 13.05 -7.79 -0.45
CA CYS A 856 11.67 -7.34 -0.62
C CYS A 856 11.16 -7.33 -2.08
N LEU A 857 11.94 -7.77 -3.08
CA LEU A 857 11.54 -7.84 -4.49
C LEU A 857 11.40 -9.29 -5.02
N LYS A 858 11.56 -10.31 -4.18
CA LYS A 858 11.77 -11.69 -4.66
C LYS A 858 10.57 -12.37 -5.33
N PHE A 859 9.35 -11.86 -5.15
CA PHE A 859 8.11 -12.44 -5.72
C PHE A 859 7.97 -12.24 -7.23
N TYR A 860 8.75 -11.35 -7.86
CA TYR A 860 8.80 -11.23 -9.33
C TYR A 860 9.57 -12.37 -10.02
N ASP A 861 10.09 -13.35 -9.26
CA ASP A 861 10.62 -14.60 -9.81
C ASP A 861 9.55 -15.43 -10.53
N TYR A 862 8.28 -15.23 -10.21
CA TYR A 862 7.22 -16.10 -10.64
C TYR A 862 6.58 -15.63 -11.95
N CYS A 863 6.39 -16.57 -12.87
CA CYS A 863 5.61 -16.40 -14.08
C CYS A 863 4.31 -17.18 -13.95
N LEU A 864 3.17 -16.50 -14.10
CA LEU A 864 1.85 -17.11 -13.92
C LEU A 864 1.27 -17.61 -15.26
N PRO A 865 0.82 -18.87 -15.35
CA PRO A 865 0.22 -19.44 -16.57
C PRO A 865 -1.02 -18.64 -17.00
N ASN A 866 -1.41 -18.76 -18.27
CA ASN A 866 -2.72 -18.25 -18.69
C ASN A 866 -3.81 -19.09 -18.01
N ARG A 867 -5.00 -18.51 -17.80
CA ARG A 867 -6.12 -19.20 -17.15
C ARG A 867 -6.82 -20.12 -18.16
N ASP A 868 -6.12 -21.18 -18.56
CA ASP A 868 -6.56 -22.13 -19.59
C ASP A 868 -7.35 -23.32 -19.00
N GLY A 869 -7.80 -23.20 -17.73
CA GLY A 869 -8.74 -24.12 -17.07
C GLY A 869 -8.12 -25.09 -16.04
N GLU A 870 -6.82 -24.96 -15.76
CA GLU A 870 -6.06 -25.96 -14.96
C GLU A 870 -6.30 -25.88 -13.44
N VAL A 871 -6.67 -24.70 -12.91
CA VAL A 871 -6.94 -24.50 -11.47
C VAL A 871 -8.45 -24.36 -11.24
N PRO A 872 -9.09 -25.22 -10.41
CA PRO A 872 -10.49 -25.10 -10.07
C PRO A 872 -10.79 -23.78 -9.34
N MET A 873 -11.81 -23.06 -9.80
CA MET A 873 -12.35 -21.92 -9.07
C MET A 873 -13.27 -22.41 -7.96
N GLY A 874 -13.23 -21.75 -6.80
CA GLY A 874 -14.23 -21.94 -5.77
C GLY A 874 -15.61 -21.49 -6.24
N SER A 875 -16.63 -22.24 -5.84
CA SER A 875 -18.05 -21.87 -6.00
C SER A 875 -18.83 -22.42 -4.83
N TYR A 876 -19.73 -21.61 -4.26
CA TYR A 876 -20.68 -22.10 -3.26
C TYR A 876 -21.58 -23.17 -3.87
N ASP A 877 -21.58 -24.38 -3.30
CA ASP A 877 -22.46 -25.46 -3.71
C ASP A 877 -23.88 -25.19 -3.20
N SER A 878 -24.66 -24.50 -4.03
CA SER A 878 -26.05 -24.04 -3.76
C SER A 878 -27.10 -25.16 -3.54
N LYS A 879 -26.71 -26.38 -3.15
CA LYS A 879 -27.54 -27.59 -3.27
C LYS A 879 -27.46 -28.67 -2.19
N THR A 880 -26.71 -28.50 -1.09
CA THR A 880 -26.51 -29.61 -0.13
C THR A 880 -26.87 -29.34 1.33
N GLU A 881 -26.94 -28.11 1.83
CA GLU A 881 -27.08 -27.89 3.29
C GLU A 881 -28.49 -27.52 3.77
N THR A 882 -29.35 -26.94 2.93
CA THR A 882 -30.71 -26.54 3.35
C THR A 882 -31.68 -27.72 3.53
N ASP A 883 -31.58 -28.75 2.68
CA ASP A 883 -32.53 -29.88 2.70
C ASP A 883 -32.26 -30.88 3.85
N GLU A 884 -31.03 -30.97 4.37
CA GLU A 884 -30.68 -31.88 5.47
C GLU A 884 -31.01 -31.29 6.85
N LEU A 885 -30.78 -29.98 7.05
CA LEU A 885 -31.16 -29.27 8.28
C LEU A 885 -32.69 -29.21 8.48
N ASP A 886 -33.46 -28.98 7.41
CA ASP A 886 -34.94 -29.00 7.49
C ASP A 886 -35.48 -30.41 7.78
N GLN A 887 -34.84 -31.48 7.29
CA GLN A 887 -35.22 -32.85 7.67
C GLN A 887 -34.91 -33.17 9.13
N ALA A 888 -33.75 -32.73 9.65
CA ALA A 888 -33.42 -32.87 11.07
C ALA A 888 -34.42 -32.11 11.95
N MET A 889 -34.71 -30.84 11.62
CA MET A 889 -35.64 -29.99 12.36
C MET A 889 -37.09 -30.51 12.31
N SER A 890 -37.56 -30.98 11.15
CA SER A 890 -38.91 -31.54 11.03
C SER A 890 -39.10 -32.89 11.73
N SER A 891 -38.02 -33.56 12.16
CA SER A 891 -38.10 -34.80 12.96
C SER A 891 -38.32 -34.53 14.46
N LEU A 892 -38.01 -33.32 14.94
CA LEU A 892 -38.08 -32.95 16.37
C LEU A 892 -39.44 -32.40 16.81
N SER A 893 -40.38 -32.15 15.89
CA SER A 893 -41.69 -31.54 16.20
C SER A 893 -42.79 -32.51 16.66
N LEU A 894 -42.44 -33.73 17.10
CA LEU A 894 -43.42 -34.79 17.44
C LEU A 894 -43.13 -35.56 18.75
N SER A 895 -43.01 -34.87 19.88
CA SER A 895 -43.46 -35.41 21.18
C SER A 895 -43.67 -34.35 22.26
N SER A 896 -44.92 -33.86 22.41
CA SER A 896 -45.33 -33.05 23.57
C SER A 896 -46.62 -33.59 24.19
N SER A 897 -46.48 -34.44 25.21
CA SER A 897 -47.61 -34.91 26.03
C SER A 897 -47.20 -35.01 27.50
N LEU A 898 -47.61 -34.02 28.30
CA LEU A 898 -47.41 -33.92 29.74
C LEU A 898 -48.43 -34.75 30.53
N SER A 899 -48.00 -35.54 31.53
CA SER A 899 -48.65 -35.61 32.86
C SER A 899 -47.75 -36.27 33.93
N PRO A 900 -47.97 -36.08 35.25
CA PRO A 900 -46.93 -36.24 36.28
C PRO A 900 -47.18 -37.35 37.34
N GLY A 901 -46.15 -37.74 38.13
CA GLY A 901 -46.38 -38.48 39.38
C GLY A 901 -45.17 -39.02 40.20
N VAL A 902 -44.95 -38.41 41.38
CA VAL A 902 -44.67 -39.04 42.71
C VAL A 902 -43.44 -39.96 42.97
N SER A 903 -42.51 -39.43 43.80
CA SER A 903 -41.81 -40.02 44.99
C SER A 903 -41.67 -41.55 45.19
N SER A 904 -40.46 -42.06 45.47
CA SER A 904 -39.99 -42.40 46.85
C SER A 904 -38.69 -43.24 47.00
N THR A 905 -37.81 -42.79 47.93
CA THR A 905 -36.99 -43.57 48.91
C THR A 905 -35.87 -44.59 48.56
N GLN A 906 -34.74 -44.38 49.26
CA GLN A 906 -33.85 -45.32 49.99
C GLN A 906 -32.51 -45.84 49.41
N SER A 907 -31.49 -45.69 50.27
CA SER A 907 -30.06 -46.09 50.27
C SER A 907 -29.87 -47.55 50.81
N PRO A 908 -28.68 -48.08 51.23
CA PRO A 908 -27.30 -47.51 51.33
C PRO A 908 -26.11 -48.47 51.00
N VAL A 909 -24.87 -48.07 51.41
CA VAL A 909 -23.60 -48.83 51.61
C VAL A 909 -22.89 -49.36 50.32
N ASP A 910 -21.56 -49.45 50.18
CA ASP A 910 -20.46 -49.42 51.17
C ASP A 910 -19.11 -48.84 50.63
N SER A 911 -18.11 -48.70 51.51
CA SER A 911 -16.80 -48.06 51.28
C SER A 911 -15.66 -48.99 50.84
N ASP A 912 -14.58 -48.44 50.24
CA ASP A 912 -13.22 -48.72 50.76
C ASP A 912 -12.09 -47.79 50.25
N LYS A 913 -11.01 -47.70 51.04
CA LYS A 913 -9.67 -47.12 50.74
C LYS A 913 -8.61 -48.19 51.09
N PRO A 914 -7.40 -48.15 50.52
CA PRO A 914 -6.25 -47.74 51.36
C PRO A 914 -5.10 -47.01 50.61
N SER A 915 -4.03 -46.70 51.33
CA SER A 915 -2.89 -45.86 50.93
C SER A 915 -1.55 -46.35 51.49
N PHE A 916 -0.44 -45.96 50.84
CA PHE A 916 0.98 -46.00 51.30
C PHE A 916 1.73 -47.36 51.40
N SER A 917 2.92 -47.44 50.76
CA SER A 917 4.22 -47.49 51.46
C SER A 917 5.45 -47.45 50.52
N GLU A 918 6.63 -47.18 51.10
CA GLU A 918 7.97 -47.13 50.46
C GLU A 918 8.90 -48.19 51.13
N ALA A 919 10.18 -48.42 50.80
CA ALA A 919 11.18 -47.76 49.93
C ALA A 919 12.31 -48.76 49.55
N SER A 920 13.45 -48.26 49.04
CA SER A 920 14.82 -48.88 49.05
C SER A 920 15.09 -50.02 48.03
N THR A 921 16.28 -50.24 47.44
CA THR A 921 17.64 -49.60 47.40
C THR A 921 18.47 -50.30 46.26
N SER A 922 19.67 -49.93 45.76
CA SER A 922 20.67 -48.84 45.95
C SER A 922 21.76 -48.91 44.83
N GLN A 923 22.72 -47.96 44.84
CA GLN A 923 24.01 -47.92 44.10
C GLN A 923 23.95 -47.47 42.61
N GLY A 924 24.85 -46.61 42.10
CA GLY A 924 25.95 -45.84 42.73
C GLY A 924 27.06 -45.46 41.71
N ILE A 925 27.90 -44.45 42.03
CA ILE A 925 29.09 -43.94 41.27
C ILE A 925 28.68 -43.02 40.07
N SER A 926 28.77 -41.68 40.07
CA SER A 926 29.89 -40.70 40.31
C SER A 926 31.06 -40.84 39.31
N SER A 927 31.79 -39.84 38.81
CA SER A 927 31.81 -38.36 38.76
C SER A 927 32.60 -38.02 37.45
N SER A 928 32.80 -36.82 36.91
CA SER A 928 33.20 -35.50 37.46
C SER A 928 33.20 -34.46 36.30
N ALA A 929 33.56 -33.20 36.57
CA ALA A 929 33.27 -32.05 35.69
C ALA A 929 34.50 -31.44 34.97
N ALA A 930 34.18 -30.54 34.01
CA ALA A 930 34.82 -29.25 33.71
C ALA A 930 35.93 -29.11 32.63
N SER A 931 35.96 -27.88 32.11
CA SER A 931 37.02 -27.15 31.37
C SER A 931 37.21 -27.32 29.85
N SER A 932 36.85 -26.24 29.15
CA SER A 932 37.50 -25.65 27.96
C SER A 932 38.90 -25.07 28.31
N PRO A 933 39.78 -24.56 27.39
CA PRO A 933 39.48 -24.01 26.05
C PRO A 933 40.56 -24.20 24.95
N GLU A 934 40.45 -23.38 23.90
CA GLU A 934 41.49 -22.90 22.96
C GLU A 934 41.92 -23.80 21.78
N GLY A 935 42.04 -23.15 20.62
CA GLY A 935 42.23 -23.77 19.31
C GLY A 935 43.68 -23.80 18.82
N GLU A 936 43.87 -24.22 17.57
CA GLU A 936 45.13 -24.01 16.87
C GLU A 936 44.96 -23.97 15.34
N THR A 937 45.68 -23.05 14.70
CA THR A 937 45.82 -22.89 13.24
C THR A 937 47.05 -23.63 12.72
N ILE A 938 46.94 -24.37 11.61
CA ILE A 938 48.10 -24.74 10.76
C ILE A 938 47.80 -24.50 9.27
N THR A 939 48.87 -24.29 8.51
CA THR A 939 49.01 -23.54 7.26
C THR A 939 48.95 -24.33 5.95
N LEU A 940 48.87 -23.55 4.86
CA LEU A 940 49.10 -23.84 3.44
C LEU A 940 50.27 -24.80 3.11
N ASP A 941 50.12 -25.57 2.02
CA ASP A 941 51.20 -25.91 1.08
C ASP A 941 50.64 -26.00 -0.37
N SER A 942 51.51 -26.25 -1.37
CA SER A 942 51.42 -25.67 -2.71
C SER A 942 51.91 -26.58 -3.87
N GLY A 943 51.28 -26.49 -5.05
CA GLY A 943 51.71 -27.13 -6.31
C GLY A 943 51.32 -28.61 -6.47
N GLU A 944 51.09 -29.18 -7.67
CA GLU A 944 51.19 -28.67 -9.05
C GLU A 944 50.10 -29.19 -10.01
N LYS A 945 49.71 -28.33 -10.95
CA LYS A 945 49.28 -28.55 -12.36
C LYS A 945 48.87 -29.95 -12.86
N GLN A 946 47.70 -30.04 -13.52
CA GLN A 946 47.65 -30.57 -14.90
C GLN A 946 46.46 -30.10 -15.77
N LYS A 947 46.81 -29.32 -16.81
CA LYS A 947 46.24 -29.24 -18.19
C LYS A 947 44.71 -29.32 -18.42
N ALA A 948 44.16 -28.19 -18.87
CA ALA A 948 42.97 -28.17 -19.73
C ALA A 948 43.30 -28.62 -21.17
N ALA A 949 42.35 -29.31 -21.82
CA ALA A 949 42.38 -29.58 -23.26
C ALA A 949 41.55 -28.51 -24.00
N GLY A 950 42.12 -27.91 -25.04
CA GLY A 950 41.41 -26.90 -25.85
C GLY A 950 40.52 -27.54 -26.91
N GLN A 951 39.29 -27.04 -27.03
CA GLN A 951 38.38 -27.33 -28.14
C GLN A 951 38.98 -26.76 -29.44
N THR A 952 38.94 -27.49 -30.56
CA THR A 952 39.59 -27.04 -31.79
C THR A 952 38.69 -26.08 -32.58
N LEU A 953 39.30 -25.27 -33.45
CA LEU A 953 38.55 -24.39 -34.34
C LEU A 953 37.62 -25.17 -35.29
N GLU A 954 37.97 -26.41 -35.65
CA GLU A 954 37.11 -27.28 -36.46
C GLU A 954 35.87 -27.77 -35.69
N ASP A 955 35.99 -28.01 -34.38
CA ASP A 955 34.84 -28.37 -33.53
C ASP A 955 33.86 -27.19 -33.43
N TYR A 956 34.39 -25.98 -33.15
CA TYR A 956 33.58 -24.75 -33.10
C TYR A 956 32.89 -24.44 -34.43
N LEU A 957 33.58 -24.62 -35.56
CA LEU A 957 32.99 -24.39 -36.88
C LEU A 957 31.92 -25.43 -37.25
N ARG A 958 32.04 -26.69 -36.80
CA ARG A 958 30.99 -27.71 -36.96
C ARG A 958 29.75 -27.39 -36.15
N GLU A 959 29.90 -26.94 -34.91
CA GLU A 959 28.77 -26.48 -34.09
C GLU A 959 28.06 -25.28 -34.73
N LEU A 960 28.83 -24.29 -35.22
CA LEU A 960 28.25 -23.14 -35.94
C LEU A 960 27.46 -23.57 -37.18
N GLN A 961 27.98 -24.53 -37.95
CA GLN A 961 27.34 -25.03 -39.17
C GLN A 961 26.03 -25.78 -38.86
N ALA A 962 25.97 -26.51 -37.74
CA ALA A 962 24.75 -27.16 -37.26
C ALA A 962 23.68 -26.15 -36.82
N VAL A 963 24.07 -25.05 -36.15
CA VAL A 963 23.16 -23.98 -35.74
C VAL A 963 22.60 -23.22 -36.95
N VAL A 964 23.44 -22.89 -37.94
CA VAL A 964 23.00 -22.21 -39.18
C VAL A 964 22.05 -23.09 -40.00
N MET A 965 22.29 -24.39 -40.10
CA MET A 965 21.36 -25.33 -40.75
C MET A 965 20.01 -25.43 -40.01
N LYS A 966 20.00 -25.40 -38.67
CA LYS A 966 18.75 -25.32 -37.88
C LYS A 966 17.98 -24.03 -38.16
N PHE A 967 18.65 -22.89 -38.22
CA PHE A 967 18.02 -21.60 -38.53
C PHE A 967 17.43 -21.56 -39.95
N LEU A 968 18.12 -22.12 -40.94
CA LEU A 968 17.61 -22.21 -42.32
C LEU A 968 16.42 -23.15 -42.45
N PHE A 969 16.34 -24.22 -41.65
CA PHE A 969 15.18 -25.12 -41.63
C PHE A 969 13.93 -24.48 -40.97
N ILE A 970 14.12 -23.54 -40.05
CA ILE A 970 13.04 -22.77 -39.40
C ILE A 970 12.53 -21.63 -40.30
N LEU A 971 13.36 -21.11 -41.22
CA LEU A 971 12.96 -20.05 -42.16
C LEU A 971 12.35 -20.56 -43.48
N CYS A 972 12.30 -21.89 -43.68
CA CYS A 972 11.76 -22.54 -44.89
C CYS A 972 10.55 -23.46 -44.62
N ASN A 973 10.00 -23.44 -43.40
CA ASN A 973 8.69 -24.02 -43.03
C ASN A 973 7.79 -22.93 -42.46
#